data_AF-A0A6J3LNK6-F1
#
_entry.id   AF-A0A6J3LNK6-F1
#
_cell.length_a   1.000
_cell.length_b   1.000
_cell.length_c   1.000
_cell.angle_alpha   90.00
_cell.angle_beta   90.00
_cell.angle_gamma   90.00
#
_symmetry.space_group_name_H-M   'P 1'
#
loop_
_entity.id
_entity.type
_entity.pdbx_description
1 polymer ?
#
loop_
_entity_poly.entity_id
_entity_poly.type
_entity_poly.pdbx_seq_one_letter_code
_entity_poly.pdbx_strand_id
1 'polypeptide(L)'
;MNRHHKLLQTEEIYTEFIDSIKSAVKGIQEQVTPIKQFLGDRRKEIIELSRTEKWMDDSLEFVQLFYDNTFKELISIERICEECLVRLNTNLLTAIKGRAQPPSYLSPKEMRKVYKMCRDAFNETKKNELSCLCTWENKPTWDLDDTQDILIKPKEMALTEFDEYDLKFIQEIVYLRTRMFSLPKKRIDVKSGHDIIRDTVNGKQRASIRLSLKTADFLQLLKQREVQRGFSYENELSKLKSLTFVDGKFKTNDTWLKILDVQGVLYGSLWHLALRPQIEKILTKRLVPILRLNPRATFDFFAKITNFASFVLSRTDLITLLKHEKDAIWLKSWKNQFMAIDGKHVAATVIQAFWRGYWLRRKKWLSECLYIAASLMWFFWISLKAKKEMHRRYLRKMLVSLQTTRDLTLKLSNEFDSITRQPHVVLHLPSIGHPRHLRQVFNPKMFTIYQNITILRICFVRNPNAEVIYILPVKPTEDLLTMYSDFIESISPDEGVAKRITFIALSQADCFKNLPLNVSRILHCSQESLNEIEKKIAGKSAYFLPYIVDECDMRLAGTLNVPLLSPDMEMQRKFLNASNMSEMINSFGLSQPPYKSNITDYETLCSSLSELMVLHTEISMWLIKLNYGTTSKQSGIFLINHISVPFMPMLRREREKHGDYWMEQPSLRAEFLQKMREHIPKIIPNVIRLSKMYSTWAMFYAHMQKFGCLLQAVPPEKNPKTIMVSFFVPGKATKKKPKWLGTADKINLEATHSTTIYMLPQTSLDIDKIKPTVNKFARGMQDKGYFGYLAVDCYCYLRKQEEILMVLLLNVFPYYSYCQNYIDWMEFAIGGRYNDRDDEFTIDTSIVPDVEKRKSPFLYMEKPPQWNNTAERYAIAITQLHHSKFPAYRWPTLKNLFEECDIAYDRKKRQGSSIILHDGEIRNFGKMVAVSPSMTATLTMMHKNLTKLHRILKKSKTKSETNLPTLIDFFSKLSLDYRNLATDKCLSHS
;
A
#
# COMPACT_ATOMS: atom_id res chain seq x y z
N MET A 1 5.40 -25.67 -51.19
CA MET A 1 6.58 -24.77 -51.05
C MET A 1 7.35 -25.15 -49.78
N ASN A 2 8.67 -25.32 -49.87
CA ASN A 2 9.53 -25.57 -48.72
C ASN A 2 10.00 -24.21 -48.15
N ARG A 3 9.56 -23.82 -46.94
CA ARG A 3 9.80 -22.49 -46.33
C ARG A 3 11.28 -22.21 -45.92
N HIS A 4 12.23 -22.96 -46.46
CA HIS A 4 13.67 -22.85 -46.15
C HIS A 4 14.53 -22.53 -47.38
N HIS A 5 13.91 -22.17 -48.51
CA HIS A 5 14.62 -21.56 -49.63
C HIS A 5 15.11 -20.15 -49.27
N LYS A 6 16.36 -19.80 -49.59
CA LYS A 6 16.96 -18.49 -49.21
C LYS A 6 16.16 -17.27 -49.70
N LEU A 7 15.37 -17.41 -50.76
CA LEU A 7 14.56 -16.34 -51.36
C LEU A 7 13.23 -16.03 -50.62
N LEU A 8 12.90 -16.73 -49.52
CA LEU A 8 11.60 -16.57 -48.81
C LEU A 8 11.79 -16.17 -47.34
N GLN A 9 12.74 -15.27 -47.04
CA GLN A 9 13.16 -14.94 -45.67
C GLN A 9 12.42 -13.78 -44.99
N THR A 10 11.66 -12.95 -45.74
CA THR A 10 10.85 -11.83 -45.22
C THR A 10 9.35 -12.05 -45.52
N GLU A 11 8.46 -11.48 -44.69
CA GLU A 11 7.01 -11.64 -44.89
C GLU A 11 6.52 -10.94 -46.17
N GLU A 12 7.08 -9.78 -46.53
CA GLU A 12 6.76 -9.04 -47.76
C GLU A 12 6.94 -9.91 -48.99
N ILE A 13 8.13 -10.50 -49.18
CA ILE A 13 8.42 -11.41 -50.30
C ILE A 13 7.52 -12.64 -50.25
N TYR A 14 7.13 -13.14 -49.07
CA TYR A 14 6.20 -14.26 -48.96
C TYR A 14 4.75 -13.88 -49.35
N THR A 15 4.28 -12.68 -49.00
CA THR A 15 2.98 -12.17 -49.46
C THR A 15 3.00 -11.84 -50.95
N GLU A 16 4.05 -11.20 -51.47
CA GLU A 16 4.24 -10.97 -52.91
C GLU A 16 4.24 -12.29 -53.69
N PHE A 17 4.92 -13.34 -53.20
CA PHE A 17 4.85 -14.66 -53.83
C PHE A 17 3.45 -15.30 -53.73
N ILE A 18 2.76 -15.17 -52.59
CA ILE A 18 1.38 -15.69 -52.44
C ILE A 18 0.43 -14.96 -53.39
N ASP A 19 0.55 -13.64 -53.51
CA ASP A 19 -0.33 -12.81 -54.33
C ASP A 19 0.04 -12.89 -55.82
N SER A 20 1.32 -13.08 -56.15
CA SER A 20 1.78 -13.46 -57.50
C SER A 20 1.25 -14.85 -57.90
N ILE A 21 1.27 -15.84 -56.99
CA ILE A 21 0.64 -17.15 -57.22
C ILE A 21 -0.88 -17.01 -57.38
N LYS A 22 -1.57 -16.21 -56.56
CA LYS A 22 -3.00 -15.93 -56.75
C LYS A 22 -3.27 -15.25 -58.09
N SER A 23 -2.43 -14.29 -58.49
CA SER A 23 -2.56 -13.56 -59.75
C SER A 23 -2.30 -14.47 -60.96
N ALA A 24 -1.35 -15.41 -60.85
CA ALA A 24 -1.11 -16.43 -61.87
C ALA A 24 -2.30 -17.41 -61.98
N VAL A 25 -2.83 -17.90 -60.85
CA VAL A 25 -4.02 -18.78 -60.83
C VAL A 25 -5.25 -18.04 -61.36
N LYS A 26 -5.42 -16.76 -61.04
CA LYS A 26 -6.49 -15.91 -61.56
C LYS A 26 -6.32 -15.64 -63.06
N GLY A 27 -5.09 -15.39 -63.53
CA GLY A 27 -4.78 -15.26 -64.95
C GLY A 27 -5.07 -16.54 -65.75
N ILE A 28 -4.85 -17.73 -65.15
CA ILE A 28 -5.28 -19.01 -65.75
C ILE A 28 -6.81 -19.07 -65.85
N GLN A 29 -7.57 -18.67 -64.82
CA GLN A 29 -9.04 -18.61 -64.90
C GLN A 29 -9.54 -17.58 -65.94
N GLU A 30 -8.90 -16.42 -66.02
CA GLU A 30 -9.22 -15.36 -66.99
C GLU A 30 -8.94 -15.80 -68.44
N GLN A 31 -7.96 -16.69 -68.67
CA GLN A 31 -7.70 -17.34 -69.97
C GLN A 31 -8.66 -18.52 -70.26
N VAL A 32 -8.98 -19.33 -69.24
CA VAL A 32 -9.91 -20.46 -69.38
C VAL A 32 -11.33 -20.01 -69.72
N THR A 33 -11.77 -18.85 -69.23
CA THR A 33 -13.14 -18.34 -69.45
C THR A 33 -13.49 -18.10 -70.93
N PRO A 34 -12.73 -17.32 -71.73
CA PRO A 34 -13.01 -17.13 -73.16
C PRO A 34 -12.80 -18.42 -73.97
N ILE A 35 -11.82 -19.27 -73.62
CA ILE A 35 -11.63 -20.58 -74.27
C ILE A 35 -12.87 -21.46 -74.05
N LYS A 36 -13.41 -21.48 -72.83
CA LYS A 36 -14.64 -22.21 -72.47
C LYS A 36 -15.88 -21.65 -73.15
N GLN A 37 -15.97 -20.33 -73.37
CA GLN A 37 -17.03 -19.74 -74.19
C GLN A 37 -16.90 -20.17 -75.65
N PHE A 38 -15.73 -19.97 -76.28
CA PHE A 38 -15.46 -20.36 -77.66
C PHE A 38 -15.75 -21.84 -77.93
N LEU A 39 -15.23 -22.74 -77.10
CA LEU A 39 -15.50 -24.18 -77.21
C LEU A 39 -16.96 -24.52 -76.92
N GLY A 40 -17.63 -23.78 -76.01
CA GLY A 40 -19.04 -23.93 -75.71
C GLY A 40 -19.95 -23.51 -76.87
N ASP A 41 -19.59 -22.48 -77.62
CA ASP A 41 -20.33 -22.01 -78.79
C ASP A 41 -20.05 -22.88 -80.02
N ARG A 42 -18.79 -23.31 -80.25
CA ARG A 42 -18.47 -24.34 -81.25
C ARG A 42 -19.16 -25.68 -80.96
N ARG A 43 -19.28 -26.07 -79.69
CA ARG A 43 -20.07 -27.25 -79.28
C ARG A 43 -21.55 -27.09 -79.61
N LYS A 44 -22.14 -25.89 -79.49
CA LYS A 44 -23.53 -25.65 -79.91
C LYS A 44 -23.69 -25.74 -81.43
N GLU A 45 -22.81 -25.10 -82.20
CA GLU A 45 -22.82 -25.21 -83.68
C GLU A 45 -22.72 -26.68 -84.12
N ILE A 46 -21.82 -27.47 -83.55
CA ILE A 46 -21.66 -28.89 -83.88
C ILE A 46 -22.91 -29.71 -83.49
N ILE A 47 -23.60 -29.36 -82.40
CA ILE A 47 -24.87 -29.98 -82.00
C ILE A 47 -26.03 -29.55 -82.92
N GLU A 48 -26.03 -28.33 -83.46
CA GLU A 48 -27.01 -27.90 -84.46
C GLU A 48 -26.76 -28.58 -85.82
N LEU A 49 -25.51 -28.64 -86.28
CA LEU A 49 -25.11 -29.36 -87.48
C LEU A 49 -25.48 -30.85 -87.41
N SER A 50 -25.26 -31.51 -86.26
CA SER A 50 -25.65 -32.91 -86.04
C SER A 50 -27.18 -33.14 -86.00
N ARG A 51 -28.00 -32.08 -86.02
CA ARG A 51 -29.47 -32.18 -86.12
C ARG A 51 -29.98 -31.96 -87.53
N THR A 52 -29.21 -31.31 -88.41
CA THR A 52 -29.61 -31.02 -89.80
C THR A 52 -29.14 -32.08 -90.79
N GLU A 53 -28.01 -32.77 -90.57
CA GLU A 53 -27.49 -33.77 -91.51
C GLU A 53 -27.60 -35.21 -91.01
N LYS A 54 -28.24 -36.06 -91.82
CA LYS A 54 -28.48 -37.49 -91.56
C LYS A 54 -27.37 -38.40 -92.13
N TRP A 55 -26.10 -38.08 -91.84
CA TRP A 55 -24.97 -38.94 -92.22
C TRP A 55 -24.18 -39.32 -90.97
N MET A 56 -24.05 -40.63 -90.72
CA MET A 56 -23.13 -41.15 -89.72
C MET A 56 -21.72 -41.10 -90.27
N ASP A 57 -20.87 -40.30 -89.64
CA ASP A 57 -19.42 -40.36 -89.79
C ASP A 57 -18.84 -40.41 -88.37
N ASP A 58 -18.10 -41.48 -88.06
CA ASP A 58 -17.44 -41.68 -86.75
C ASP A 58 -16.58 -40.46 -86.38
N SER A 59 -16.06 -39.75 -87.39
CA SER A 59 -15.31 -38.50 -87.25
C SER A 59 -16.09 -37.43 -86.47
N LEU A 60 -17.41 -37.32 -86.65
CA LEU A 60 -18.23 -36.35 -85.94
C LEU A 60 -18.41 -36.72 -84.47
N GLU A 61 -18.54 -38.01 -84.16
CA GLU A 61 -18.63 -38.50 -82.77
C GLU A 61 -17.30 -38.35 -82.05
N PHE A 62 -16.17 -38.63 -82.70
CA PHE A 62 -14.83 -38.35 -82.15
C PHE A 62 -14.60 -36.85 -81.90
N VAL A 63 -15.05 -35.98 -82.82
CA VAL A 63 -14.95 -34.52 -82.64
C VAL A 63 -15.85 -34.05 -81.49
N GLN A 64 -17.09 -34.54 -81.38
CA GLN A 64 -17.95 -34.26 -80.24
C GLN A 64 -17.31 -34.74 -78.93
N LEU A 65 -16.79 -35.96 -78.88
CA LEU A 65 -16.12 -36.54 -77.70
C LEU A 65 -14.87 -35.76 -77.30
N PHE A 66 -14.09 -35.27 -78.28
CA PHE A 66 -12.95 -34.38 -78.05
C PHE A 66 -13.39 -33.08 -77.38
N TYR A 67 -14.33 -32.34 -77.98
CA TYR A 67 -14.86 -31.10 -77.38
C TYR A 67 -15.47 -31.35 -76.00
N ASP A 68 -16.20 -32.46 -75.79
CA ASP A 68 -16.79 -32.82 -74.51
C ASP A 68 -15.73 -33.14 -73.44
N ASN A 69 -14.64 -33.82 -73.79
CA ASN A 69 -13.54 -34.13 -72.88
C ASN A 69 -12.70 -32.89 -72.57
N THR A 70 -12.32 -32.09 -73.57
CA THR A 70 -11.60 -30.83 -73.35
C THR A 70 -12.42 -29.86 -72.50
N PHE A 71 -13.74 -29.79 -72.71
CA PHE A 71 -14.64 -28.97 -71.87
C PHE A 71 -14.74 -29.48 -70.43
N LYS A 72 -14.78 -30.81 -70.21
CA LYS A 72 -14.71 -31.42 -68.86
C LYS A 72 -13.37 -31.16 -68.19
N GLU A 73 -12.25 -31.22 -68.92
CA GLU A 73 -10.92 -30.89 -68.39
C GLU A 73 -10.80 -29.42 -68.02
N LEU A 74 -11.29 -28.49 -68.85
CA LEU A 74 -11.31 -27.06 -68.54
C LEU A 74 -12.13 -26.75 -67.29
N ILE A 75 -13.31 -27.37 -67.12
CA ILE A 75 -14.10 -27.28 -65.87
C ILE A 75 -13.34 -27.87 -64.67
N SER A 76 -12.59 -28.96 -64.88
CA SER A 76 -11.74 -29.55 -63.83
C SER A 76 -10.61 -28.60 -63.41
N ILE A 77 -9.93 -27.97 -64.37
CA ILE A 77 -8.86 -26.98 -64.15
C ILE A 77 -9.42 -25.75 -63.42
N GLU A 78 -10.54 -25.21 -63.88
CA GLU A 78 -11.24 -24.08 -63.25
C GLU A 78 -11.60 -24.39 -61.78
N ARG A 79 -12.20 -25.56 -61.52
CA ARG A 79 -12.54 -26.01 -60.16
C ARG A 79 -11.31 -26.23 -59.29
N ILE A 80 -10.20 -26.74 -59.84
CA ILE A 80 -8.92 -26.89 -59.12
C ILE A 80 -8.32 -25.52 -58.79
N CYS A 81 -8.44 -24.53 -59.69
CA CYS A 81 -8.02 -23.16 -59.44
C CYS A 81 -8.84 -22.50 -58.31
N GLU A 82 -10.17 -22.66 -58.34
CA GLU A 82 -11.05 -22.22 -57.24
C GLU A 82 -10.72 -22.91 -55.91
N GLU A 83 -10.58 -24.23 -55.90
CA GLU A 83 -10.21 -24.97 -54.68
C GLU A 83 -8.85 -24.50 -54.15
N CYS A 84 -7.88 -24.25 -55.04
CA CYS A 84 -6.57 -23.74 -54.67
C CYS A 84 -6.65 -22.32 -54.07
N LEU A 85 -7.41 -21.40 -54.68
CA LEU A 85 -7.65 -20.05 -54.17
C LEU A 85 -8.36 -20.06 -52.81
N VAL A 86 -9.45 -20.82 -52.68
CA VAL A 86 -10.19 -21.00 -51.42
C VAL A 86 -9.28 -21.61 -50.35
N ARG A 87 -8.46 -22.60 -50.70
CA ARG A 87 -7.50 -23.23 -49.79
C ARG A 87 -6.35 -22.31 -49.40
N LEU A 88 -5.84 -21.47 -50.29
CA LEU A 88 -4.86 -20.43 -49.96
C LEU A 88 -5.46 -19.43 -48.97
N ASN A 89 -6.65 -18.92 -49.26
CA ASN A 89 -7.35 -17.93 -48.42
C ASN A 89 -7.76 -18.50 -47.04
N THR A 90 -8.27 -19.74 -46.98
CA THR A 90 -8.65 -20.38 -45.71
C THR A 90 -7.45 -20.78 -44.84
N ASN A 91 -6.32 -21.19 -45.44
CA ASN A 91 -5.06 -21.40 -44.70
C ASN A 91 -4.51 -20.07 -44.15
N LEU A 92 -4.60 -18.98 -44.92
CA LEU A 92 -4.32 -17.62 -44.44
C LEU A 92 -5.18 -17.27 -43.22
N LEU A 93 -6.51 -17.39 -43.35
CA LEU A 93 -7.48 -17.07 -42.30
C LEU A 93 -7.29 -17.92 -41.02
N THR A 94 -7.06 -19.23 -41.13
CA THR A 94 -6.84 -20.10 -39.95
C THR A 94 -5.48 -19.87 -39.30
N ALA A 95 -4.44 -19.55 -40.08
CA ALA A 95 -3.13 -19.16 -39.55
C ALA A 95 -3.15 -17.83 -38.78
N ILE A 96 -4.11 -16.94 -39.08
CA ILE A 96 -4.32 -15.65 -38.39
C ILE A 96 -5.19 -15.83 -37.15
N LYS A 97 -6.36 -16.48 -37.27
CA LYS A 97 -7.40 -16.49 -36.23
C LYS A 97 -6.99 -17.22 -34.93
N GLY A 98 -6.17 -18.26 -35.04
CA GLY A 98 -5.67 -19.02 -33.88
C GLY A 98 -4.54 -18.35 -33.08
N ARG A 99 -4.07 -17.16 -33.51
CA ARG A 99 -2.82 -16.55 -33.00
C ARG A 99 -2.98 -15.13 -32.44
N ALA A 100 -4.20 -14.59 -32.51
CA ALA A 100 -4.54 -13.22 -32.09
C ALA A 100 -5.13 -13.12 -30.67
N GLN A 101 -5.22 -14.22 -29.92
CA GLN A 101 -5.69 -14.20 -28.53
C GLN A 101 -4.55 -13.71 -27.60
N PRO A 102 -4.66 -12.54 -26.94
CA PRO A 102 -3.77 -12.22 -25.83
C PRO A 102 -3.99 -13.25 -24.71
N PRO A 103 -3.02 -13.46 -23.80
CA PRO A 103 -3.18 -14.39 -22.68
C PRO A 103 -4.09 -13.82 -21.56
N SER A 104 -5.17 -13.12 -21.93
CA SER A 104 -6.26 -12.73 -21.03
C SER A 104 -7.13 -13.92 -20.60
N TYR A 105 -6.97 -15.08 -21.26
CA TYR A 105 -7.60 -16.35 -20.89
C TYR A 105 -6.77 -17.17 -19.88
N LEU A 106 -5.59 -16.70 -19.47
CA LEU A 106 -4.73 -17.37 -18.49
C LEU A 106 -4.47 -16.46 -17.29
N SER A 107 -4.91 -16.86 -16.11
CA SER A 107 -4.58 -16.18 -14.88
C SER A 107 -3.08 -16.22 -14.58
N PRO A 108 -2.55 -15.32 -13.72
CA PRO A 108 -1.17 -15.39 -13.23
C PRO A 108 -0.83 -16.67 -12.44
N LYS A 109 -1.82 -17.51 -12.10
CA LYS A 109 -1.61 -18.87 -11.57
C LYS A 109 -1.40 -19.88 -12.70
N GLU A 110 -2.21 -19.81 -13.75
CA GLU A 110 -2.10 -20.71 -14.90
C GLU A 110 -0.84 -20.46 -15.72
N MET A 111 -0.44 -19.20 -15.96
CA MET A 111 0.85 -18.93 -16.62
C MET A 111 2.04 -19.50 -15.83
N ARG A 112 2.00 -19.45 -14.50
CA ARG A 112 3.01 -20.09 -13.63
C ARG A 112 2.95 -21.61 -13.68
N LYS A 113 1.76 -22.21 -13.78
CA LYS A 113 1.58 -23.65 -13.98
C LYS A 113 2.16 -24.11 -15.32
N VAL A 114 1.87 -23.39 -16.41
CA VAL A 114 2.41 -23.69 -17.75
C VAL A 114 3.93 -23.50 -17.78
N TYR A 115 4.47 -22.41 -17.21
CA TYR A 115 5.92 -22.22 -17.07
C TYR A 115 6.59 -23.38 -16.32
N LYS A 116 5.96 -23.85 -15.23
CA LYS A 116 6.45 -25.01 -14.47
C LYS A 116 6.42 -26.29 -15.32
N MET A 117 5.32 -26.57 -16.03
CA MET A 117 5.21 -27.70 -16.96
C MET A 117 6.26 -27.65 -18.09
N CYS A 118 6.55 -26.48 -18.64
CA CYS A 118 7.63 -26.31 -19.63
C CYS A 118 9.01 -26.59 -19.03
N ARG A 119 9.28 -26.11 -17.81
CA ARG A 119 10.54 -26.37 -17.09
C ARG A 119 10.70 -27.87 -16.75
N ASP A 120 9.63 -28.53 -16.32
CA ASP A 120 9.64 -29.94 -15.96
C ASP A 120 9.88 -30.82 -17.22
N ALA A 121 9.25 -30.49 -18.34
CA ALA A 121 9.48 -31.16 -19.64
C ALA A 121 10.94 -31.02 -20.15
N PHE A 122 11.60 -29.88 -19.90
CA PHE A 122 13.03 -29.69 -20.21
C PHE A 122 13.95 -30.60 -19.38
N ASN A 123 13.53 -30.97 -18.15
CA ASN A 123 14.29 -31.89 -17.31
C ASN A 123 14.08 -33.36 -17.70
N GLU A 124 12.88 -33.74 -18.15
CA GLU A 124 12.62 -35.10 -18.65
C GLU A 124 13.40 -35.42 -19.93
N THR A 125 13.59 -34.45 -20.84
CA THR A 125 14.36 -34.67 -22.08
C THR A 125 15.82 -35.05 -21.86
N LYS A 126 16.42 -34.76 -20.69
CA LYS A 126 17.80 -35.20 -20.37
C LYS A 126 17.93 -36.66 -19.93
N LYS A 127 16.83 -37.39 -19.71
CA LYS A 127 16.87 -38.81 -19.30
C LYS A 127 16.56 -39.82 -20.42
N ASN A 128 16.04 -39.36 -21.56
CA ASN A 128 15.55 -40.23 -22.64
C ASN A 128 16.26 -40.00 -23.99
N GLU A 129 17.51 -39.53 -24.00
CA GLU A 129 18.37 -39.63 -25.18
C GLU A 129 18.99 -41.02 -25.25
N LEU A 130 18.27 -41.94 -25.90
CA LEU A 130 18.85 -43.18 -26.43
C LEU A 130 19.97 -42.84 -27.41
N SER A 131 21.10 -43.52 -27.26
CA SER A 131 22.36 -43.25 -27.97
C SER A 131 22.21 -43.30 -29.50
N CYS A 132 22.33 -42.14 -30.14
CA CYS A 132 22.62 -42.06 -31.56
C CYS A 132 24.13 -42.26 -31.75
N LEU A 133 24.52 -43.45 -32.23
CA LEU A 133 25.90 -43.78 -32.61
C LEU A 133 26.29 -43.05 -33.90
N CYS A 134 26.56 -41.75 -33.81
CA CYS A 134 27.12 -40.94 -34.89
C CYS A 134 28.32 -40.16 -34.35
N THR A 135 29.51 -40.71 -34.57
CA THR A 135 30.79 -40.07 -34.27
C THR A 135 30.99 -38.81 -35.12
N TRP A 136 30.97 -37.66 -34.45
CA TRP A 136 31.59 -36.43 -34.95
C TRP A 136 32.66 -36.07 -33.93
N GLU A 137 33.91 -35.95 -34.38
CA GLU A 137 35.04 -35.70 -33.49
C GLU A 137 34.93 -34.32 -32.84
N ASN A 138 35.17 -34.25 -31.53
CA ASN A 138 35.23 -32.98 -30.82
C ASN A 138 36.50 -32.23 -31.25
N LYS A 139 36.36 -30.98 -31.69
CA LYS A 139 37.49 -30.04 -31.66
C LYS A 139 37.98 -29.90 -30.20
N PRO A 140 39.30 -29.97 -29.94
CA PRO A 140 39.83 -29.83 -28.59
C PRO A 140 39.66 -28.40 -28.05
N THR A 141 39.58 -28.28 -26.72
CA THR A 141 39.13 -27.10 -25.97
C THR A 141 40.07 -25.90 -25.94
N TRP A 142 41.11 -25.85 -26.77
CA TRP A 142 42.04 -24.71 -26.87
C TRP A 142 41.72 -23.75 -28.04
N ASP A 143 40.75 -24.09 -28.89
CA ASP A 143 40.28 -23.26 -30.02
C ASP A 143 38.97 -22.50 -29.67
N LEU A 144 38.85 -22.07 -28.40
CA LEU A 144 37.70 -21.35 -27.83
C LEU A 144 38.16 -20.33 -26.79
N ASP A 145 38.75 -19.22 -27.25
CA ASP A 145 39.23 -18.14 -26.37
C ASP A 145 38.11 -17.32 -25.72
N ASP A 146 38.45 -16.81 -24.54
CA ASP A 146 37.88 -15.64 -23.84
C ASP A 146 36.39 -15.62 -23.49
N THR A 147 36.04 -16.40 -22.46
CA THR A 147 34.90 -16.08 -21.56
C THR A 147 35.25 -15.99 -20.07
N GLN A 148 36.53 -16.12 -19.67
CA GLN A 148 36.90 -16.07 -18.24
C GLN A 148 36.99 -14.65 -17.65
N ASP A 149 37.20 -13.62 -18.47
CA ASP A 149 37.44 -12.25 -17.98
C ASP A 149 36.19 -11.52 -17.43
N ILE A 150 35.00 -12.12 -17.60
CA ILE A 150 33.71 -11.54 -17.16
C ILE A 150 33.51 -11.63 -15.63
N LEU A 151 34.22 -12.54 -14.94
CA LEU A 151 34.03 -12.79 -13.51
C LEU A 151 34.92 -11.95 -12.59
N ILE A 152 36.00 -11.35 -13.11
CA ILE A 152 37.01 -10.66 -12.28
C ILE A 152 36.81 -9.13 -12.27
N LYS A 153 36.16 -8.55 -13.29
CA LYS A 153 35.81 -7.13 -13.34
C LYS A 153 34.32 -6.93 -13.65
N PRO A 154 33.46 -6.65 -12.66
CA PRO A 154 32.11 -6.19 -12.95
C PRO A 154 32.21 -4.83 -13.66
N LYS A 155 31.85 -4.79 -14.94
CA LYS A 155 31.86 -3.57 -15.74
C LYS A 155 30.94 -2.54 -15.09
N GLU A 156 31.50 -1.42 -14.63
CA GLU A 156 30.70 -0.32 -14.08
C GLU A 156 29.73 0.19 -15.16
N MET A 157 28.44 -0.12 -14.98
CA MET A 157 27.39 0.47 -15.81
C MET A 157 27.18 1.91 -15.36
N ALA A 158 27.86 2.83 -16.04
CA ALA A 158 27.54 4.25 -15.97
C ALA A 158 26.04 4.46 -16.25
N LEU A 159 25.37 5.17 -15.33
CA LEU A 159 24.00 5.64 -15.50
C LEU A 159 24.01 6.94 -16.29
N THR A 160 23.34 6.98 -17.44
CA THR A 160 22.92 8.22 -18.11
C THR A 160 21.53 8.07 -18.72
N GLU A 161 20.93 9.20 -19.07
CA GLU A 161 19.48 9.36 -19.22
C GLU A 161 18.93 9.06 -20.63
N PHE A 162 17.85 8.27 -20.65
CA PHE A 162 16.79 8.20 -21.66
C PHE A 162 16.99 7.58 -23.07
N ASP A 163 15.88 6.97 -23.50
CA ASP A 163 15.34 6.69 -24.85
C ASP A 163 15.90 5.66 -25.84
N GLU A 164 17.19 5.34 -25.95
CA GLU A 164 17.57 4.32 -26.96
C GLU A 164 17.19 2.89 -26.57
N TYR A 165 17.36 2.51 -25.28
CA TYR A 165 17.04 1.15 -24.84
C TYR A 165 15.54 0.89 -24.64
N ASP A 166 14.71 1.90 -24.35
CA ASP A 166 13.26 1.68 -24.24
C ASP A 166 12.65 1.50 -25.65
N LEU A 167 13.11 2.27 -26.65
CA LEU A 167 12.75 2.04 -28.05
C LEU A 167 13.30 0.72 -28.59
N LYS A 168 14.57 0.39 -28.33
CA LYS A 168 15.17 -0.88 -28.76
C LYS A 168 14.56 -2.09 -28.07
N PHE A 169 14.26 -2.04 -26.78
CA PHE A 169 13.56 -3.13 -26.07
C PHE A 169 12.09 -3.26 -26.49
N ILE A 170 11.39 -2.14 -26.72
CA ILE A 170 10.05 -2.17 -27.32
C ILE A 170 10.14 -2.75 -28.72
N GLN A 171 11.09 -2.32 -29.56
CA GLN A 171 11.31 -2.87 -30.89
C GLN A 171 11.71 -4.34 -30.84
N GLU A 172 12.51 -4.80 -29.88
CA GLU A 172 12.93 -6.20 -29.74
C GLU A 172 11.81 -7.10 -29.20
N ILE A 173 11.00 -6.64 -28.22
CA ILE A 173 9.81 -7.40 -27.78
C ILE A 173 8.69 -7.33 -28.82
N VAL A 174 8.48 -6.19 -29.47
CA VAL A 174 7.57 -6.09 -30.63
C VAL A 174 8.10 -7.00 -31.74
N TYR A 175 9.37 -6.98 -32.10
CA TYR A 175 9.99 -7.89 -33.08
C TYR A 175 9.87 -9.37 -32.67
N LEU A 176 10.07 -9.74 -31.40
CA LEU A 176 9.83 -11.11 -30.92
C LEU A 176 8.34 -11.50 -30.96
N ARG A 177 7.42 -10.53 -30.90
CA ARG A 177 5.96 -10.74 -31.05
C ARG A 177 5.47 -10.61 -32.50
N THR A 178 6.21 -9.91 -33.36
CA THR A 178 5.77 -9.43 -34.69
C THR A 178 6.57 -10.02 -35.84
N ARG A 179 7.86 -10.29 -35.68
CA ARG A 179 8.60 -11.26 -36.52
C ARG A 179 8.09 -12.69 -36.30
N MET A 180 7.30 -12.89 -35.25
CA MET A 180 6.45 -14.07 -35.11
C MET A 180 5.10 -13.90 -35.84
N PHE A 181 4.42 -12.72 -35.83
CA PHE A 181 3.17 -12.43 -36.60
C PHE A 181 2.88 -10.93 -36.96
N SER A 182 2.44 -10.68 -38.20
CA SER A 182 1.64 -9.49 -38.62
C SER A 182 0.10 -9.72 -38.46
N LEU A 183 -0.85 -8.77 -38.31
CA LEU A 183 -0.99 -7.31 -38.58
C LEU A 183 -1.34 -6.93 -40.05
N PRO A 184 -2.07 -5.81 -40.36
CA PRO A 184 -2.48 -4.67 -39.53
C PRO A 184 -3.98 -4.65 -39.07
N LYS A 185 -4.47 -3.48 -38.61
CA LYS A 185 -5.59 -3.27 -37.66
C LYS A 185 -7.01 -3.17 -38.28
N LYS A 186 -8.03 -3.59 -37.50
CA LYS A 186 -9.22 -2.78 -37.16
C LYS A 186 -9.70 -3.13 -35.73
N ARG A 187 -10.20 -2.14 -34.97
CA ARG A 187 -10.70 -2.32 -33.59
C ARG A 187 -12.17 -2.76 -33.60
N ILE A 188 -12.55 -3.66 -32.70
CA ILE A 188 -13.94 -3.82 -32.21
C ILE A 188 -13.87 -3.97 -30.69
N ASP A 189 -14.76 -3.29 -29.96
CA ASP A 189 -14.81 -3.29 -28.50
C ASP A 189 -15.71 -4.44 -28.00
N VAL A 190 -15.30 -5.12 -26.93
CA VAL A 190 -15.96 -6.32 -26.41
C VAL A 190 -16.74 -5.96 -25.14
N LYS A 191 -17.90 -5.31 -25.31
CA LYS A 191 -18.90 -5.17 -24.23
C LYS A 191 -20.35 -4.84 -24.61
N SER A 192 -20.63 -4.39 -25.83
CA SER A 192 -22.01 -4.17 -26.31
C SER A 192 -22.21 -4.82 -27.68
N GLY A 193 -23.11 -5.79 -27.78
CA GLY A 193 -23.37 -6.57 -29.01
C GLY A 193 -24.16 -5.83 -30.11
N HIS A 194 -23.94 -4.52 -30.29
CA HIS A 194 -24.50 -3.73 -31.40
C HIS A 194 -23.54 -2.66 -31.88
N ASP A 195 -23.48 -2.50 -33.21
CA ASP A 195 -22.79 -1.38 -33.86
C ASP A 195 -23.56 -0.07 -33.63
N ILE A 196 -22.87 0.97 -33.16
CA ILE A 196 -23.38 2.33 -33.25
C ILE A 196 -22.83 2.95 -34.53
N ILE A 197 -23.67 2.96 -35.56
CA ILE A 197 -23.55 3.85 -36.69
C ILE A 197 -23.64 5.29 -36.16
N ARG A 198 -22.69 6.16 -36.55
CA ARG A 198 -22.96 7.60 -36.61
C ARG A 198 -23.30 7.94 -38.05
N ASP A 199 -24.50 8.42 -38.25
CA ASP A 199 -24.99 8.88 -39.54
C ASP A 199 -24.18 10.07 -40.06
N THR A 200 -23.94 10.07 -41.38
CA THR A 200 -24.34 11.19 -42.24
C THR A 200 -24.68 10.68 -43.63
N VAL A 201 -25.99 10.57 -43.91
CA VAL A 201 -26.66 11.07 -45.13
C VAL A 201 -25.97 10.79 -46.49
N ASN A 202 -26.40 9.73 -47.21
CA ASN A 202 -27.40 9.83 -48.29
C ASN A 202 -27.60 8.51 -49.10
N GLY A 203 -28.84 8.26 -49.55
CA GLY A 203 -29.11 7.51 -50.80
C GLY A 203 -29.38 6.00 -50.73
N LYS A 204 -30.67 5.63 -50.79
CA LYS A 204 -31.31 4.52 -51.58
C LYS A 204 -30.48 3.23 -51.81
N GLN A 205 -30.95 2.02 -51.49
CA GLN A 205 -32.28 1.45 -51.73
C GLN A 205 -32.54 0.24 -50.79
N ARG A 206 -33.79 0.03 -50.36
CA ARG A 206 -34.28 -1.24 -49.78
C ARG A 206 -35.22 -1.92 -50.77
N ALA A 207 -35.12 -3.24 -50.92
CA ALA A 207 -36.17 -4.07 -51.51
C ALA A 207 -36.40 -5.30 -50.62
N SER A 208 -37.52 -5.31 -49.90
CA SER A 208 -37.94 -6.45 -49.06
C SER A 208 -39.08 -7.19 -49.75
N ILE A 209 -38.84 -8.41 -50.21
CA ILE A 209 -39.90 -9.26 -50.76
C ILE A 209 -40.51 -10.08 -49.61
N ARG A 210 -41.76 -9.76 -49.24
CA ARG A 210 -42.62 -10.66 -48.46
C ARG A 210 -43.28 -11.63 -49.45
N LEU A 211 -43.16 -12.93 -49.21
CA LEU A 211 -44.02 -13.94 -49.84
C LEU A 211 -44.99 -14.49 -48.80
N SER A 212 -46.28 -14.19 -48.99
CA SER A 212 -47.39 -14.74 -48.22
C SER A 212 -48.03 -15.88 -49.00
N LEU A 213 -48.02 -17.09 -48.45
CA LEU A 213 -48.89 -18.19 -48.88
C LEU A 213 -49.69 -18.68 -47.67
N LYS A 214 -50.99 -18.90 -47.86
CA LYS A 214 -51.95 -19.15 -46.78
C LYS A 214 -51.85 -20.59 -46.29
N THR A 215 -51.70 -20.76 -44.98
CA THR A 215 -51.53 -22.07 -44.32
C THR A 215 -52.72 -23.01 -44.44
N ALA A 216 -53.90 -22.51 -44.84
CA ALA A 216 -55.14 -23.28 -44.94
C ALA A 216 -55.10 -24.31 -46.09
N ASP A 217 -54.64 -23.91 -47.28
CA ASP A 217 -54.71 -24.74 -48.49
C ASP A 217 -53.71 -25.92 -48.43
N PHE A 218 -52.58 -25.74 -47.72
CA PHE A 218 -51.58 -26.79 -47.50
C PHE A 218 -52.09 -27.92 -46.59
N LEU A 219 -52.92 -27.60 -45.59
CA LEU A 219 -53.46 -28.59 -44.63
C LEU A 219 -54.56 -29.47 -45.25
N GLN A 220 -55.21 -29.02 -46.32
CA GLN A 220 -56.23 -29.81 -47.02
C GLN A 220 -55.60 -30.85 -47.96
N LEU A 221 -54.44 -30.55 -48.56
CA LEU A 221 -53.63 -31.49 -49.36
C LEU A 221 -53.02 -32.63 -48.53
N LEU A 222 -52.64 -32.36 -47.27
CA LEU A 222 -52.09 -33.37 -46.37
C LEU A 222 -53.10 -34.46 -45.97
N LYS A 223 -54.41 -34.16 -45.96
CA LYS A 223 -55.47 -35.12 -45.61
C LYS A 223 -55.82 -36.13 -46.71
N GLN A 224 -55.22 -36.05 -47.90
CA GLN A 224 -55.46 -37.00 -49.01
C GLN A 224 -54.31 -38.01 -49.23
N ARG A 225 -53.34 -38.11 -48.31
CA ARG A 225 -52.25 -39.11 -48.38
C ARG A 225 -52.07 -39.95 -47.11
N GLU A 226 -53.17 -40.55 -46.65
CA GLU A 226 -53.11 -41.70 -45.74
C GLU A 226 -53.95 -42.88 -46.26
N VAL A 227 -53.28 -43.80 -46.97
CA VAL A 227 -53.67 -45.22 -46.99
C VAL A 227 -52.38 -46.03 -46.87
N GLN A 228 -52.28 -46.83 -45.81
CA GLN A 228 -51.10 -47.67 -45.55
C GLN A 228 -51.08 -48.92 -46.44
N ARG A 229 -49.87 -49.34 -46.84
CA ARG A 229 -49.50 -50.76 -46.97
C ARG A 229 -48.15 -50.97 -46.29
N GLY A 230 -48.03 -52.04 -45.50
CA GLY A 230 -46.94 -52.22 -44.54
C GLY A 230 -45.56 -52.36 -45.18
N PHE A 231 -44.68 -51.38 -44.97
CA PHE A 231 -43.26 -51.45 -45.29
C PHE A 231 -42.44 -51.73 -44.01
N SER A 232 -42.05 -52.98 -43.79
CA SER A 232 -41.11 -53.32 -42.70
C SER A 232 -39.68 -53.17 -43.21
N TYR A 233 -38.97 -52.16 -42.71
CA TYR A 233 -37.60 -51.85 -43.12
C TYR A 233 -36.62 -53.00 -42.82
N GLU A 234 -36.88 -53.81 -41.79
CA GLU A 234 -36.07 -54.99 -41.46
C GLU A 234 -36.11 -56.07 -42.55
N ASN A 235 -37.25 -56.22 -43.24
CA ASN A 235 -37.43 -57.16 -44.35
C ASN A 235 -36.81 -56.69 -45.67
N GLU A 236 -36.52 -55.40 -45.84
CA GLU A 236 -35.82 -54.87 -47.02
C GLU A 236 -34.30 -54.78 -46.81
N LEU A 237 -33.85 -54.45 -45.58
CA LEU A 237 -32.42 -54.47 -45.23
C LEU A 237 -31.83 -55.88 -45.32
N SER A 238 -32.59 -56.93 -45.03
CA SER A 238 -32.14 -58.33 -45.14
C SER A 238 -31.92 -58.81 -46.59
N LYS A 239 -32.52 -58.15 -47.58
CA LYS A 239 -32.32 -58.43 -49.02
C LYS A 239 -31.00 -57.86 -49.55
N LEU A 240 -30.38 -56.91 -48.86
CA LEU A 240 -29.11 -56.29 -49.28
C LEU A 240 -27.90 -57.15 -48.88
N LYS A 241 -27.21 -57.73 -49.86
CA LYS A 241 -26.02 -58.56 -49.59
C LYS A 241 -24.84 -57.79 -49.00
N SER A 242 -24.53 -56.58 -49.48
CA SER A 242 -23.46 -55.70 -48.94
C SER A 242 -23.43 -54.35 -49.65
N LEU A 243 -22.97 -53.29 -48.98
CA LEU A 243 -22.59 -52.03 -49.64
C LEU A 243 -21.12 -52.11 -50.04
N THR A 244 -20.82 -52.06 -51.34
CA THR A 244 -19.47 -52.27 -51.87
C THR A 244 -18.80 -50.97 -52.29
N PHE A 245 -17.65 -50.68 -51.69
CA PHE A 245 -16.71 -49.67 -52.14
C PHE A 245 -15.69 -50.31 -53.09
N VAL A 246 -15.42 -49.65 -54.21
CA VAL A 246 -14.41 -50.03 -55.21
C VAL A 246 -13.72 -48.77 -55.68
N ASP A 247 -12.39 -48.75 -55.65
CA ASP A 247 -11.49 -47.76 -56.26
C ASP A 247 -11.95 -46.30 -56.13
N GLY A 248 -12.22 -45.89 -54.88
CA GLY A 248 -12.53 -44.50 -54.53
C GLY A 248 -14.01 -44.17 -54.38
N LYS A 249 -14.95 -45.05 -54.80
CA LYS A 249 -16.40 -44.78 -54.73
C LYS A 249 -17.22 -45.99 -54.27
N PHE A 250 -18.36 -45.72 -53.63
CA PHE A 250 -19.40 -46.74 -53.43
C PHE A 250 -20.18 -47.02 -54.73
N LYS A 251 -20.40 -48.30 -55.03
CA LYS A 251 -21.31 -48.74 -56.10
C LYS A 251 -22.75 -48.39 -55.72
N THR A 252 -23.51 -47.83 -56.64
CA THR A 252 -24.93 -47.50 -56.45
C THR A 252 -25.77 -48.77 -56.28
N ASN A 253 -26.77 -48.69 -55.40
CA ASN A 253 -27.72 -49.76 -55.14
C ASN A 253 -29.08 -49.13 -54.84
N ASP A 254 -30.02 -49.28 -55.76
CA ASP A 254 -31.29 -48.55 -55.74
C ASP A 254 -32.19 -48.99 -54.58
N THR A 255 -32.04 -50.23 -54.10
CA THR A 255 -32.76 -50.72 -52.91
C THR A 255 -32.26 -50.04 -51.64
N TRP A 256 -30.95 -49.76 -51.53
CA TRP A 256 -30.40 -48.99 -50.40
C TRP A 256 -30.85 -47.52 -50.42
N LEU A 257 -30.90 -46.90 -51.60
CA LEU A 257 -31.40 -45.53 -51.75
C LEU A 257 -32.88 -45.43 -51.38
N LYS A 258 -33.73 -46.34 -51.89
CA LYS A 258 -35.16 -46.40 -51.53
C LYS A 258 -35.39 -46.58 -50.04
N ILE A 259 -34.58 -47.37 -49.33
CA ILE A 259 -34.70 -47.53 -47.87
C ILE A 259 -34.37 -46.21 -47.13
N LEU A 260 -33.36 -45.46 -47.58
CA LEU A 260 -33.02 -44.15 -47.01
C LEU A 260 -34.11 -43.10 -47.29
N ASP A 261 -34.69 -43.12 -48.49
CA ASP A 261 -35.74 -42.15 -48.89
C ASP A 261 -37.06 -42.39 -48.13
N VAL A 262 -37.48 -43.65 -47.94
CA VAL A 262 -38.70 -44.01 -47.21
C VAL A 262 -38.64 -43.64 -45.72
N GLN A 263 -37.44 -43.64 -45.13
CA GLN A 263 -37.22 -43.25 -43.72
C GLN A 263 -36.96 -41.73 -43.56
N GLY A 264 -37.09 -40.95 -44.63
CA GLY A 264 -37.08 -39.50 -44.62
C GLY A 264 -35.73 -38.86 -45.03
N VAL A 265 -35.84 -37.62 -45.54
CA VAL A 265 -34.75 -36.82 -46.15
C VAL A 265 -33.48 -36.73 -45.29
N LEU A 266 -33.61 -36.85 -43.97
CA LEU A 266 -32.52 -36.72 -43.01
C LEU A 266 -31.50 -37.88 -43.10
N TYR A 267 -31.95 -39.12 -43.30
CA TYR A 267 -31.04 -40.28 -43.43
C TYR A 267 -30.32 -40.32 -44.78
N GLY A 268 -31.01 -39.98 -45.87
CA GLY A 268 -30.38 -39.76 -47.18
C GLY A 268 -29.29 -38.68 -47.09
N SER A 269 -29.60 -37.54 -46.46
CA SER A 269 -28.64 -36.44 -46.26
C SER A 269 -27.43 -36.86 -45.41
N LEU A 270 -27.64 -37.60 -44.32
CA LEU A 270 -26.58 -38.15 -43.47
C LEU A 270 -25.64 -39.10 -44.25
N TRP A 271 -26.19 -39.99 -45.08
CA TRP A 271 -25.40 -40.86 -45.94
C TRP A 271 -24.57 -40.05 -46.94
N HIS A 272 -25.23 -39.20 -47.74
CA HIS A 272 -24.59 -38.53 -48.88
C HIS A 272 -23.62 -37.41 -48.49
N LEU A 273 -23.88 -36.65 -47.41
CA LEU A 273 -23.10 -35.47 -47.05
C LEU A 273 -22.10 -35.72 -45.91
N ALA A 274 -22.41 -36.61 -44.97
CA ALA A 274 -21.57 -36.84 -43.79
C ALA A 274 -20.83 -38.18 -43.83
N LEU A 275 -21.54 -39.32 -43.91
CA LEU A 275 -20.92 -40.62 -43.68
C LEU A 275 -20.16 -41.13 -44.92
N ARG A 276 -20.79 -41.18 -46.09
CA ARG A 276 -20.17 -41.68 -47.33
C ARG A 276 -18.89 -40.91 -47.69
N PRO A 277 -18.85 -39.56 -47.73
CA PRO A 277 -17.64 -38.83 -48.12
C PRO A 277 -16.48 -39.04 -47.14
N GLN A 278 -16.79 -39.24 -45.84
CA GLN A 278 -15.76 -39.52 -44.84
C GLN A 278 -15.22 -40.95 -44.96
N ILE A 279 -16.06 -41.94 -45.26
CA ILE A 279 -15.61 -43.31 -45.55
C ILE A 279 -14.75 -43.33 -46.81
N GLU A 280 -15.24 -42.77 -47.93
CA GLU A 280 -14.50 -42.70 -49.20
C GLU A 280 -13.14 -42.00 -48.99
N LYS A 281 -13.09 -40.90 -48.22
CA LYS A 281 -11.85 -40.19 -47.85
C LYS A 281 -10.90 -41.00 -46.98
N ILE A 282 -11.39 -41.79 -46.02
CA ILE A 282 -10.54 -42.67 -45.18
C ILE A 282 -9.95 -43.80 -46.04
N LEU A 283 -10.76 -44.43 -46.89
CA LEU A 283 -10.35 -45.56 -47.72
C LEU A 283 -9.39 -45.15 -48.83
N THR A 284 -9.67 -44.05 -49.53
CA THR A 284 -8.77 -43.47 -50.53
C THR A 284 -7.43 -43.09 -49.90
N LYS A 285 -7.43 -42.43 -48.72
CA LYS A 285 -6.20 -42.11 -47.98
C LYS A 285 -5.44 -43.35 -47.48
N ARG A 286 -6.13 -44.48 -47.34
CA ARG A 286 -5.56 -45.79 -46.95
C ARG A 286 -5.28 -46.71 -48.14
N LEU A 287 -5.46 -46.23 -49.37
CA LEU A 287 -5.24 -47.00 -50.61
C LEU A 287 -5.89 -48.41 -50.54
N VAL A 288 -7.13 -48.46 -50.04
CA VAL A 288 -7.90 -49.70 -49.96
C VAL A 288 -8.65 -49.86 -51.29
N PRO A 289 -8.40 -50.91 -52.10
CA PRO A 289 -9.02 -51.03 -53.43
C PRO A 289 -10.50 -51.43 -53.35
N ILE A 290 -10.83 -52.41 -52.50
CA ILE A 290 -12.20 -52.93 -52.35
C ILE A 290 -12.52 -53.10 -50.86
N LEU A 291 -13.73 -52.70 -50.45
CA LEU A 291 -14.23 -52.91 -49.09
C LEU A 291 -15.74 -53.17 -49.10
N ARG A 292 -16.23 -54.06 -48.22
CA ARG A 292 -17.66 -54.41 -48.11
C ARG A 292 -18.20 -54.05 -46.73
N LEU A 293 -19.20 -53.17 -46.68
CA LEU A 293 -19.91 -52.83 -45.45
C LEU A 293 -21.17 -53.67 -45.26
N ASN A 294 -21.53 -53.89 -43.99
CA ASN A 294 -22.78 -54.50 -43.57
C ASN A 294 -23.91 -53.43 -43.63
N PRO A 295 -24.95 -53.61 -44.46
CA PRO A 295 -26.02 -52.61 -44.61
C PRO A 295 -26.75 -52.32 -43.30
N ARG A 296 -27.05 -53.35 -42.48
CA ARG A 296 -27.78 -53.18 -41.21
C ARG A 296 -26.95 -52.39 -40.21
N ALA A 297 -25.71 -52.79 -39.97
CA ALA A 297 -24.81 -52.06 -39.07
C ALA A 297 -24.52 -50.61 -39.55
N THR A 298 -24.45 -50.39 -40.86
CA THR A 298 -24.30 -49.03 -41.44
C THR A 298 -25.55 -48.18 -41.24
N PHE A 299 -26.74 -48.79 -41.33
CA PHE A 299 -28.02 -48.13 -41.11
C PHE A 299 -28.19 -47.74 -39.62
N ASP A 300 -27.98 -48.71 -38.71
CA ASP A 300 -28.05 -48.51 -37.27
C ASP A 300 -27.04 -47.45 -36.75
N PHE A 301 -25.92 -47.28 -37.46
CA PHE A 301 -24.91 -46.28 -37.14
C PHE A 301 -25.38 -44.84 -37.37
N PHE A 302 -26.34 -44.58 -38.28
CA PHE A 302 -26.86 -43.22 -38.49
C PHE A 302 -27.49 -42.64 -37.22
N ALA A 303 -28.19 -43.46 -36.42
CA ALA A 303 -28.79 -43.05 -35.16
C ALA A 303 -27.76 -42.59 -34.10
N LYS A 304 -26.47 -42.91 -34.28
CA LYS A 304 -25.39 -42.47 -33.38
C LYS A 304 -24.81 -41.09 -33.76
N ILE A 305 -25.21 -40.50 -34.89
CA ILE A 305 -24.69 -39.22 -35.38
C ILE A 305 -25.57 -38.07 -34.88
N THR A 306 -25.26 -37.55 -33.70
CA THR A 306 -26.08 -36.51 -33.02
C THR A 306 -25.80 -35.08 -33.46
N ASN A 307 -24.62 -34.77 -34.03
CA ASN A 307 -24.27 -33.42 -34.49
C ASN A 307 -23.62 -33.46 -35.89
N PHE A 308 -24.43 -33.15 -36.91
CA PHE A 308 -24.05 -33.21 -38.33
C PHE A 308 -22.84 -32.33 -38.69
N ALA A 309 -22.74 -31.12 -38.12
CA ALA A 309 -21.73 -30.13 -38.54
C ALA A 309 -20.31 -30.41 -37.99
N SER A 310 -20.19 -31.19 -36.91
CA SER A 310 -18.91 -31.51 -36.27
C SER A 310 -18.59 -33.01 -36.25
N PHE A 311 -19.37 -33.84 -36.92
CA PHE A 311 -19.16 -35.29 -36.94
C PHE A 311 -17.88 -35.66 -37.70
N VAL A 312 -16.99 -36.40 -37.04
CA VAL A 312 -15.77 -36.97 -37.63
C VAL A 312 -15.77 -38.48 -37.39
N LEU A 313 -15.90 -39.26 -38.45
CA LEU A 313 -15.88 -40.72 -38.39
C LEU A 313 -14.50 -41.22 -37.94
N SER A 314 -14.45 -41.99 -36.85
CA SER A 314 -13.20 -42.60 -36.41
C SER A 314 -12.89 -43.89 -37.19
N ARG A 315 -11.62 -44.30 -37.19
CA ARG A 315 -11.21 -45.57 -37.82
C ARG A 315 -11.73 -46.79 -37.07
N THR A 316 -11.97 -46.69 -35.76
CA THR A 316 -12.58 -47.75 -34.96
C THR A 316 -14.05 -47.94 -35.30
N ASP A 317 -14.80 -46.85 -35.50
CA ASP A 317 -16.20 -46.91 -35.90
C ASP A 317 -16.34 -47.62 -37.26
N LEU A 318 -15.55 -47.20 -38.26
CA LEU A 318 -15.58 -47.79 -39.60
C LEU A 318 -15.28 -49.30 -39.61
N ILE A 319 -14.44 -49.79 -38.68
CA ILE A 319 -14.17 -51.23 -38.55
C ILE A 319 -15.42 -52.00 -38.09
N THR A 320 -16.28 -51.40 -37.26
CA THR A 320 -17.54 -52.04 -36.81
C THR A 320 -18.62 -52.11 -37.90
N LEU A 321 -18.46 -51.36 -39.00
CA LEU A 321 -19.38 -51.35 -40.14
C LEU A 321 -19.03 -52.39 -41.22
N LEU A 322 -17.90 -53.11 -41.10
CA LEU A 322 -17.44 -54.08 -42.07
C LEU A 322 -18.34 -55.32 -42.13
N LYS A 323 -18.50 -55.91 -43.33
CA LYS A 323 -19.19 -57.19 -43.49
C LYS A 323 -18.31 -58.39 -43.12
N HIS A 324 -17.00 -58.29 -43.32
CA HIS A 324 -16.05 -59.37 -43.04
C HIS A 324 -14.90 -58.85 -42.18
N GLU A 325 -14.60 -59.52 -41.06
CA GLU A 325 -13.52 -59.09 -40.17
C GLU A 325 -12.13 -59.12 -40.82
N LYS A 326 -11.94 -60.00 -41.81
CA LYS A 326 -10.70 -60.08 -42.61
C LYS A 326 -10.37 -58.76 -43.32
N ASP A 327 -11.39 -57.98 -43.69
CA ASP A 327 -11.23 -56.69 -44.34
C ASP A 327 -10.67 -55.62 -43.38
N ALA A 328 -10.79 -55.82 -42.05
CA ALA A 328 -10.31 -54.88 -41.05
C ALA A 328 -8.78 -54.73 -41.05
N ILE A 329 -8.03 -55.69 -41.59
CA ILE A 329 -6.57 -55.65 -41.69
C ILE A 329 -6.10 -54.41 -42.49
N TRP A 330 -6.84 -54.04 -43.55
CA TRP A 330 -6.59 -52.85 -44.37
C TRP A 330 -6.73 -51.53 -43.60
N LEU A 331 -7.51 -51.50 -42.52
CA LEU A 331 -7.72 -50.31 -41.69
C LEU A 331 -6.81 -50.29 -40.45
N LYS A 332 -6.56 -51.47 -39.86
CA LYS A 332 -5.72 -51.65 -38.66
C LYS A 332 -4.23 -51.50 -38.96
N SER A 333 -3.74 -52.07 -40.05
CA SER A 333 -2.31 -52.08 -40.44
C SER A 333 -2.05 -51.30 -41.73
N TRP A 334 -0.77 -51.08 -42.05
CA TRP A 334 -0.31 -50.68 -43.40
C TRP A 334 0.34 -51.86 -44.16
N LYS A 335 0.41 -53.05 -43.55
CA LYS A 335 1.13 -54.22 -44.11
C LYS A 335 0.66 -54.57 -45.53
N ASN A 336 -0.65 -54.59 -45.77
CA ASN A 336 -1.18 -54.93 -47.09
C ASN A 336 -0.90 -53.83 -48.13
N GLN A 337 -0.96 -52.56 -47.72
CA GLN A 337 -0.63 -51.41 -48.58
C GLN A 337 0.85 -51.34 -48.95
N PHE A 338 1.76 -51.73 -48.05
CA PHE A 338 3.20 -51.79 -48.32
C PHE A 338 3.61 -53.00 -49.18
N MET A 339 2.75 -54.02 -49.28
CA MET A 339 2.91 -55.18 -50.17
C MET A 339 2.24 -54.97 -51.55
N ALA A 340 1.52 -53.87 -51.76
CA ALA A 340 0.98 -53.50 -53.07
C ALA A 340 2.09 -52.95 -54.00
N ILE A 341 1.78 -52.85 -55.30
CA ILE A 341 2.74 -52.49 -56.36
C ILE A 341 3.52 -51.20 -56.06
N ASP A 342 2.85 -50.16 -55.53
CA ASP A 342 3.47 -48.88 -55.14
C ASP A 342 4.01 -48.81 -53.70
N GLY A 343 4.10 -49.94 -52.99
CA GLY A 343 4.31 -50.01 -51.54
C GLY A 343 5.52 -49.21 -51.01
N LYS A 344 6.60 -49.12 -51.80
CA LYS A 344 7.79 -48.31 -51.47
C LYS A 344 7.48 -46.80 -51.40
N HIS A 345 6.71 -46.27 -52.35
CA HIS A 345 6.29 -44.86 -52.35
C HIS A 345 5.32 -44.56 -51.22
N VAL A 346 4.43 -45.49 -50.89
CA VAL A 346 3.51 -45.37 -49.74
C VAL A 346 4.29 -45.31 -48.43
N ALA A 347 5.26 -46.22 -48.23
CA ALA A 347 6.13 -46.24 -47.06
C ALA A 347 6.94 -44.94 -46.90
N ALA A 348 7.62 -44.49 -47.96
CA ALA A 348 8.35 -43.23 -47.97
C ALA A 348 7.46 -42.03 -47.62
N THR A 349 6.24 -41.98 -48.16
CA THR A 349 5.25 -40.92 -47.87
C THR A 349 4.84 -40.91 -46.40
N VAL A 350 4.58 -42.09 -45.81
CA VAL A 350 4.21 -42.23 -44.39
C VAL A 350 5.36 -41.78 -43.47
N ILE A 351 6.59 -42.21 -43.76
CA ILE A 351 7.80 -41.83 -43.00
C ILE A 351 8.01 -40.31 -43.06
N GLN A 352 7.98 -39.71 -44.27
CA GLN A 352 8.12 -38.27 -44.45
C GLN A 352 7.03 -37.48 -43.74
N ALA A 353 5.77 -37.94 -43.80
CA ALA A 353 4.66 -37.28 -43.10
C ALA A 353 4.82 -37.35 -41.56
N PHE A 354 5.30 -38.48 -41.04
CA PHE A 354 5.57 -38.63 -39.60
C PHE A 354 6.70 -37.70 -39.14
N TRP A 355 7.82 -37.68 -39.87
CA TRP A 355 8.97 -36.83 -39.56
C TRP A 355 8.66 -35.33 -39.64
N ARG A 356 8.04 -34.89 -40.76
CA ARG A 356 7.56 -33.51 -40.92
C ARG A 356 6.59 -33.12 -39.80
N GLY A 357 5.69 -34.04 -39.41
CA GLY A 357 4.76 -33.85 -38.30
C GLY A 357 5.44 -33.73 -36.93
N TYR A 358 6.44 -34.56 -36.64
CA TYR A 358 7.23 -34.48 -35.39
C TYR A 358 7.94 -33.12 -35.29
N TRP A 359 8.65 -32.73 -36.34
CA TRP A 359 9.41 -31.48 -36.36
C TRP A 359 8.51 -30.24 -36.29
N LEU A 360 7.33 -30.26 -36.92
CA LEU A 360 6.34 -29.18 -36.81
C LEU A 360 5.77 -29.07 -35.38
N ARG A 361 5.51 -30.20 -34.71
CA ARG A 361 5.11 -30.23 -33.29
C ARG A 361 6.21 -29.68 -32.38
N ARG A 362 7.47 -30.09 -32.57
CA ARG A 362 8.63 -29.58 -31.82
C ARG A 362 8.82 -28.08 -31.99
N LYS A 363 8.70 -27.55 -33.22
CA LYS A 363 8.76 -26.10 -33.48
C LYS A 363 7.58 -25.34 -32.88
N LYS A 364 6.35 -25.88 -32.95
CA LYS A 364 5.18 -25.27 -32.31
C LYS A 364 5.38 -25.17 -30.80
N TRP A 365 5.81 -26.24 -30.15
CA TRP A 365 6.07 -26.26 -28.70
C TRP A 365 7.14 -25.23 -28.30
N LEU A 366 8.28 -25.18 -29.02
CA LEU A 366 9.32 -24.18 -28.75
C LEU A 366 8.81 -22.74 -28.93
N SER A 367 8.01 -22.50 -29.97
CA SER A 367 7.34 -21.21 -30.22
C SER A 367 6.38 -20.82 -29.09
N GLU A 368 5.62 -21.77 -28.54
CA GLU A 368 4.71 -21.52 -27.42
C GLU A 368 5.49 -21.18 -26.14
N CYS A 369 6.58 -21.91 -25.85
CA CYS A 369 7.48 -21.59 -24.73
C CYS A 369 8.08 -20.19 -24.83
N LEU A 370 8.59 -19.79 -26.01
CA LEU A 370 9.14 -18.45 -26.23
C LEU A 370 8.07 -17.35 -26.12
N TYR A 371 6.86 -17.60 -26.62
CA TYR A 371 5.73 -16.66 -26.48
C TYR A 371 5.32 -16.46 -25.02
N ILE A 372 5.30 -17.52 -24.21
CA ILE A 372 5.02 -17.45 -22.77
C ILE A 372 6.12 -16.64 -22.06
N ALA A 373 7.39 -16.90 -22.36
CA ALA A 373 8.52 -16.17 -21.79
C ALA A 373 8.46 -14.67 -22.13
N ALA A 374 8.30 -14.31 -23.41
CA ALA A 374 8.18 -12.93 -23.85
C ALA A 374 6.95 -12.22 -23.25
N SER A 375 5.83 -12.93 -23.10
CA SER A 375 4.62 -12.40 -22.45
C SER A 375 4.85 -12.08 -20.97
N LEU A 376 5.51 -12.98 -20.23
CA LEU A 376 5.88 -12.75 -18.83
C LEU A 376 6.82 -11.53 -18.70
N MET A 377 7.87 -11.45 -19.53
CA MET A 377 8.80 -10.31 -19.55
C MET A 377 8.07 -8.99 -19.81
N TRP A 378 7.14 -8.96 -20.78
CA TRP A 378 6.32 -7.80 -21.08
C TRP A 378 5.42 -7.36 -19.92
N PHE A 379 4.78 -8.31 -19.22
CA PHE A 379 3.97 -8.00 -18.02
C PHE A 379 4.82 -7.41 -16.88
N PHE A 380 6.00 -7.98 -16.62
CA PHE A 380 6.94 -7.43 -15.63
C PHE A 380 7.41 -6.03 -16.02
N TRP A 381 7.76 -5.80 -17.29
CA TRP A 381 8.18 -4.47 -17.77
C TRP A 381 7.05 -3.43 -17.66
N ILE A 382 5.81 -3.74 -18.05
CA ILE A 382 4.67 -2.83 -17.85
C ILE A 382 4.47 -2.50 -16.37
N SER A 383 4.53 -3.50 -15.49
CA SER A 383 4.38 -3.30 -14.05
C SER A 383 5.49 -2.42 -13.47
N LEU A 384 6.73 -2.62 -13.91
CA LEU A 384 7.87 -1.78 -13.53
C LEU A 384 7.74 -0.36 -14.08
N LYS A 385 7.31 -0.18 -15.33
CA LYS A 385 7.07 1.13 -15.95
C LYS A 385 5.96 1.90 -15.24
N ALA A 386 4.83 1.25 -14.95
CA ALA A 386 3.74 1.82 -14.18
C ALA A 386 4.18 2.20 -12.75
N LYS A 387 4.97 1.36 -12.08
CA LYS A 387 5.53 1.66 -10.75
C LYS A 387 6.50 2.84 -10.78
N LYS A 388 7.40 2.91 -11.78
CA LYS A 388 8.31 4.05 -11.99
C LYS A 388 7.55 5.35 -12.25
N GLU A 389 6.52 5.31 -13.10
CA GLU A 389 5.69 6.48 -13.42
C GLU A 389 4.85 6.94 -12.23
N MET A 390 4.24 6.02 -11.48
CA MET A 390 3.58 6.32 -10.21
C MET A 390 4.54 6.98 -9.22
N HIS A 391 5.78 6.48 -9.11
CA HIS A 391 6.79 7.06 -8.23
C HIS A 391 7.25 8.46 -8.69
N ARG A 392 7.45 8.67 -10.00
CA ARG A 392 7.74 10.00 -10.58
C ARG A 392 6.61 11.00 -10.29
N ARG A 393 5.34 10.60 -10.47
CA ARG A 393 4.16 11.42 -10.13
C ARG A 393 4.08 11.74 -8.64
N TYR A 394 4.35 10.75 -7.79
CA TYR A 394 4.44 10.92 -6.34
C TYR A 394 5.49 11.96 -5.95
N LEU A 395 6.72 11.83 -6.47
CA LEU A 395 7.82 12.77 -6.17
C LEU A 395 7.51 14.19 -6.66
N ARG A 396 6.95 14.35 -7.87
CA ARG A 396 6.53 15.66 -8.39
C ARG A 396 5.44 16.30 -7.51
N LYS A 397 4.37 15.57 -7.19
CA LYS A 397 3.31 16.07 -6.30
C LYS A 397 3.86 16.43 -4.91
N MET A 398 4.72 15.57 -4.35
CA MET A 398 5.36 15.81 -3.07
C MET A 398 6.17 17.11 -3.09
N LEU A 399 7.03 17.32 -4.10
CA LEU A 399 7.86 18.52 -4.20
C LEU A 399 7.01 19.80 -4.28
N VAL A 400 5.94 19.78 -5.10
CA VAL A 400 4.98 20.89 -5.17
C VAL A 400 4.33 21.14 -3.81
N SER A 401 3.74 20.12 -3.17
CA SER A 401 3.10 20.29 -1.85
C SER A 401 4.08 20.78 -0.76
N LEU A 402 5.36 20.36 -0.80
CA LEU A 402 6.39 20.86 0.12
C LEU A 402 6.68 22.34 -0.10
N GLN A 403 6.77 22.81 -1.35
CA GLN A 403 6.96 24.22 -1.69
C GLN A 403 5.73 25.04 -1.26
N THR A 404 4.53 24.67 -1.72
CA THR A 404 3.26 25.33 -1.34
C THR A 404 3.12 25.46 0.17
N THR A 405 3.48 24.41 0.94
CA THR A 405 3.42 24.47 2.41
C THR A 405 4.40 25.45 3.02
N ARG A 406 5.62 25.56 2.48
CA ARG A 406 6.61 26.54 2.95
C ARG A 406 6.11 27.96 2.72
N ASP A 407 5.54 28.23 1.55
CA ASP A 407 5.00 29.56 1.19
C ASP A 407 3.79 29.92 2.07
N LEU A 408 2.86 28.98 2.26
CA LEU A 408 1.70 29.13 3.16
C LEU A 408 2.13 29.36 4.62
N THR A 409 3.11 28.60 5.11
CA THR A 409 3.63 28.72 6.48
C THR A 409 4.34 30.06 6.69
N LEU A 410 5.11 30.52 5.70
CA LEU A 410 5.75 31.84 5.73
C LEU A 410 4.68 32.96 5.79
N LYS A 411 3.62 32.86 4.98
CA LYS A 411 2.49 33.79 5.01
C LYS A 411 1.80 33.80 6.39
N LEU A 412 1.48 32.62 6.94
CA LEU A 412 0.91 32.49 8.29
C LEU A 412 1.82 33.12 9.35
N SER A 413 3.14 33.00 9.24
CA SER A 413 4.07 33.59 10.21
C SER A 413 4.02 35.11 10.31
N ASN A 414 3.53 35.78 9.27
CA ASN A 414 3.31 37.23 9.22
C ASN A 414 1.87 37.61 9.63
N GLU A 415 0.89 36.79 9.26
CA GLU A 415 -0.55 37.10 9.38
C GLU A 415 -1.26 36.46 10.58
N PHE A 416 -0.58 35.63 11.38
CA PHE A 416 -1.17 34.83 12.47
C PHE A 416 -2.06 35.62 13.44
N ASP A 417 -1.61 36.80 13.88
CA ASP A 417 -2.37 37.66 14.80
C ASP A 417 -3.63 38.27 14.16
N SER A 418 -3.69 38.36 12.83
CA SER A 418 -4.87 38.79 12.09
C SER A 418 -5.88 37.65 11.99
N ILE A 419 -5.41 36.47 11.60
CA ILE A 419 -6.23 35.26 11.45
C ILE A 419 -6.89 34.87 12.77
N THR A 420 -6.14 34.87 13.87
CA THR A 420 -6.67 34.49 15.20
C THR A 420 -7.73 35.45 15.76
N ARG A 421 -7.84 36.67 15.24
CA ARG A 421 -8.87 37.66 15.59
C ARG A 421 -10.15 37.52 14.77
N GLN A 422 -10.10 36.86 13.62
CA GLN A 422 -11.24 36.64 12.73
C GLN A 422 -11.80 35.22 12.91
N PRO A 423 -13.02 34.92 12.41
CA PRO A 423 -13.53 33.55 12.36
C PRO A 423 -12.60 32.61 11.59
N HIS A 424 -12.09 31.57 12.24
CA HIS A 424 -11.10 30.65 11.67
C HIS A 424 -11.23 29.22 12.23
N VAL A 425 -10.63 28.25 11.53
CA VAL A 425 -10.59 26.85 11.92
C VAL A 425 -9.19 26.43 12.36
N VAL A 426 -9.09 25.81 13.54
CA VAL A 426 -7.84 25.22 14.06
C VAL A 426 -7.90 23.70 13.87
N LEU A 427 -7.07 23.18 12.97
CA LEU A 427 -6.94 21.75 12.70
C LEU A 427 -5.85 21.16 13.59
N HIS A 428 -6.22 20.56 14.72
CA HIS A 428 -5.27 19.87 15.58
C HIS A 428 -4.86 18.54 14.96
N LEU A 429 -3.58 18.44 14.63
CA LEU A 429 -2.94 17.27 14.06
C LEU A 429 -1.92 16.73 15.08
N PRO A 430 -2.34 15.89 16.05
CA PRO A 430 -1.48 15.37 17.12
C PRO A 430 -0.50 14.27 16.64
N SER A 431 0.15 14.51 15.50
CA SER A 431 1.05 13.57 14.83
C SER A 431 2.44 13.55 15.48
N ILE A 432 2.91 12.38 15.91
CA ILE A 432 4.30 12.19 16.38
C ILE A 432 5.18 11.84 15.17
N GLY A 433 5.63 12.86 14.44
CA GLY A 433 6.42 12.76 13.20
C GLY A 433 7.87 12.28 13.30
N HIS A 434 8.23 11.52 14.35
CA HIS A 434 9.57 10.98 14.54
C HIS A 434 10.04 10.11 13.35
N PRO A 435 11.36 10.02 13.08
CA PRO A 435 11.92 9.09 12.08
C PRO A 435 11.38 7.65 12.23
N ARG A 436 11.12 6.97 11.10
CA ARG A 436 10.47 5.64 11.09
C ARG A 436 11.11 4.63 12.05
N HIS A 437 12.43 4.53 12.07
CA HIS A 437 13.18 3.60 12.94
C HIS A 437 12.93 3.89 14.42
N LEU A 438 12.92 5.17 14.82
CA LEU A 438 12.58 5.61 16.17
C LEU A 438 11.10 5.36 16.53
N ARG A 439 10.19 5.27 15.55
CA ARG A 439 8.79 4.86 15.79
C ARG A 439 8.58 3.36 15.87
N GLN A 440 9.41 2.55 15.19
CA GLN A 440 9.23 1.09 15.12
C GLN A 440 9.38 0.38 16.47
N VAL A 441 10.03 0.99 17.47
CA VAL A 441 10.15 0.45 18.83
C VAL A 441 8.88 0.63 19.69
N PHE A 442 7.93 1.44 19.24
CA PHE A 442 6.68 1.63 19.97
C PHE A 442 5.69 0.50 19.67
N ASN A 443 5.04 0.00 20.72
CA ASN A 443 3.82 -0.79 20.56
C ASN A 443 2.75 0.06 19.82
N PRO A 444 2.16 -0.43 18.70
CA PRO A 444 1.22 0.35 17.88
C PRO A 444 0.03 0.93 18.65
N LYS A 445 -0.59 0.14 19.54
CA LYS A 445 -1.74 0.60 20.34
C LYS A 445 -1.36 1.66 21.37
N MET A 446 -0.20 1.52 22.00
CA MET A 446 0.30 2.58 22.90
C MET A 446 0.72 3.83 22.12
N PHE A 447 1.14 3.71 20.86
CA PHE A 447 1.53 4.85 20.03
C PHE A 447 0.34 5.74 19.65
N THR A 448 -0.85 5.20 19.41
CA THR A 448 -2.07 6.01 19.21
C THR A 448 -2.48 6.73 20.49
N ILE A 449 -2.43 6.07 21.65
CA ILE A 449 -2.66 6.69 22.97
C ILE A 449 -1.67 7.84 23.22
N TYR A 450 -0.38 7.64 22.94
CA TYR A 450 0.63 8.69 23.12
C TYR A 450 0.44 9.90 22.19
N GLN A 451 -0.20 9.74 21.03
CA GLN A 451 -0.61 10.86 20.18
C GLN A 451 -1.81 11.59 20.81
N ASN A 452 -2.81 10.83 21.30
CA ASN A 452 -4.03 11.41 21.88
C ASN A 452 -3.86 12.02 23.29
N ILE A 453 -2.71 11.83 23.95
CA ILE A 453 -2.41 12.45 25.25
C ILE A 453 -2.52 14.00 25.24
N THR A 454 -2.47 14.61 24.05
CA THR A 454 -2.67 16.07 23.83
C THR A 454 -4.13 16.46 23.60
N ILE A 455 -5.10 15.67 24.06
CA ILE A 455 -6.53 15.94 23.83
C ILE A 455 -7.03 17.30 24.34
N LEU A 456 -6.45 17.89 25.39
CA LEU A 456 -6.92 19.18 25.93
C LEU A 456 -6.72 20.36 24.95
N ARG A 457 -6.05 20.14 23.81
CA ARG A 457 -6.15 20.98 22.61
C ARG A 457 -7.58 21.37 22.24
N ILE A 458 -8.60 20.57 22.57
CA ILE A 458 -10.01 20.96 22.42
C ILE A 458 -10.37 22.28 23.14
N CYS A 459 -9.61 22.68 24.16
CA CYS A 459 -9.77 23.93 24.90
C CYS A 459 -9.42 25.19 24.06
N PHE A 460 -8.85 25.06 22.85
CA PHE A 460 -8.68 26.19 21.91
C PHE A 460 -10.01 26.88 21.57
N VAL A 461 -11.13 26.18 21.77
CA VAL A 461 -12.50 26.70 21.70
C VAL A 461 -12.75 27.89 22.66
N ARG A 462 -11.85 28.14 23.63
CA ARG A 462 -11.77 29.38 24.43
C ARG A 462 -11.81 30.64 23.56
N ASN A 463 -11.15 30.63 22.40
CA ASN A 463 -11.29 31.73 21.45
C ASN A 463 -12.70 31.66 20.82
N PRO A 464 -13.57 32.69 21.00
CA PRO A 464 -14.93 32.65 20.46
C PRO A 464 -14.96 32.59 18.93
N ASN A 465 -13.90 33.05 18.26
CA ASN A 465 -13.77 33.04 16.80
C ASN A 465 -13.14 31.76 16.24
N ALA A 466 -12.74 30.81 17.09
CA ALA A 466 -12.15 29.54 16.65
C ALA A 466 -13.19 28.42 16.56
N GLU A 467 -13.22 27.71 15.43
CA GLU A 467 -13.76 26.36 15.31
C GLU A 467 -12.62 25.35 15.45
N VAL A 468 -12.83 24.28 16.20
CA VAL A 468 -11.79 23.30 16.53
C VAL A 468 -12.07 22.00 15.79
N ILE A 469 -11.18 21.61 14.88
CA ILE A 469 -11.20 20.27 14.26
C ILE A 469 -10.09 19.44 14.90
N TYR A 470 -10.47 18.40 15.65
CA TYR A 470 -9.51 17.48 16.27
C TYR A 470 -9.49 16.15 15.51
N ILE A 471 -8.34 15.80 14.96
CA ILE A 471 -8.15 14.56 14.19
C ILE A 471 -7.78 13.45 15.16
N LEU A 472 -8.70 12.50 15.40
CA LEU A 472 -8.53 11.46 16.42
C LEU A 472 -7.47 10.43 16.02
N PRO A 473 -6.43 10.20 16.85
CA PRO A 473 -5.49 9.08 16.68
C PRO A 473 -6.07 7.74 17.10
N VAL A 474 -7.12 7.76 17.93
CA VAL A 474 -7.75 6.61 18.58
C VAL A 474 -9.13 6.37 17.99
N LYS A 475 -9.66 5.15 18.13
CA LYS A 475 -11.00 4.83 17.63
C LYS A 475 -12.07 5.67 18.35
N PRO A 476 -13.00 6.34 17.64
CA PRO A 476 -14.13 6.98 18.28
C PRO A 476 -15.03 5.91 18.89
N THR A 477 -15.24 5.96 20.20
CA THR A 477 -16.32 5.25 20.89
C THR A 477 -17.29 6.26 21.45
N GLU A 478 -18.56 5.88 21.61
CA GLU A 478 -19.59 6.75 22.21
C GLU A 478 -19.16 7.24 23.60
N ASP A 479 -18.75 6.32 24.49
CA ASP A 479 -18.15 6.63 25.80
C ASP A 479 -17.04 7.71 25.72
N LEU A 480 -16.16 7.65 24.70
CA LEU A 480 -15.02 8.57 24.54
C LEU A 480 -15.46 9.97 24.09
N LEU A 481 -16.38 10.05 23.13
CA LEU A 481 -16.87 11.33 22.60
C LEU A 481 -17.77 12.02 23.62
N THR A 482 -18.65 11.28 24.29
CA THR A 482 -19.50 11.79 25.38
C THR A 482 -18.64 12.30 26.55
N MET A 483 -17.56 11.60 26.92
CA MET A 483 -16.60 12.09 27.93
C MET A 483 -15.98 13.44 27.55
N TYR A 484 -15.61 13.64 26.28
CA TYR A 484 -15.02 14.91 25.86
C TYR A 484 -16.06 16.05 25.79
N SER A 485 -17.31 15.76 25.41
CA SER A 485 -18.41 16.74 25.46
C SER A 485 -18.73 17.13 26.90
N ASP A 486 -18.96 16.14 27.77
CA ASP A 486 -19.19 16.31 29.22
C ASP A 486 -18.09 17.18 29.87
N PHE A 487 -16.83 16.93 29.51
CA PHE A 487 -15.71 17.70 30.03
C PHE A 487 -15.77 19.19 29.63
N ILE A 488 -16.04 19.48 28.35
CA ILE A 488 -16.19 20.85 27.86
C ILE A 488 -17.41 21.54 28.48
N GLU A 489 -18.56 20.86 28.51
CA GLU A 489 -19.82 21.38 29.05
C GLU A 489 -19.75 21.62 30.57
N SER A 490 -18.97 20.82 31.31
CA SER A 490 -18.73 21.04 32.75
C SER A 490 -18.01 22.36 33.05
N ILE A 491 -17.18 22.83 32.13
CA ILE A 491 -16.40 24.08 32.24
C ILE A 491 -17.16 25.27 31.62
N SER A 492 -17.77 25.06 30.44
CA SER A 492 -18.48 26.06 29.66
C SER A 492 -19.77 25.46 29.11
N PRO A 493 -20.91 25.62 29.80
CA PRO A 493 -22.18 24.96 29.45
C PRO A 493 -22.90 25.61 28.26
N ASP A 494 -22.36 26.70 27.71
CA ASP A 494 -22.97 27.43 26.60
C ASP A 494 -23.07 26.52 25.37
N GLU A 495 -24.29 26.30 24.87
CA GLU A 495 -24.56 25.36 23.78
C GLU A 495 -23.69 25.59 22.52
N GLY A 496 -23.21 26.82 22.29
CA GLY A 496 -22.34 27.17 21.18
C GLY A 496 -20.87 26.77 21.33
N VAL A 497 -20.41 26.35 22.52
CA VAL A 497 -19.00 25.99 22.75
C VAL A 497 -18.72 24.56 22.29
N ALA A 498 -19.44 23.57 22.82
CA ALA A 498 -19.27 22.17 22.41
C ALA A 498 -19.55 21.97 20.90
N LYS A 499 -20.56 22.66 20.34
CA LYS A 499 -20.91 22.62 18.91
C LYS A 499 -19.81 23.15 17.97
N ARG A 500 -18.82 23.90 18.46
CA ARG A 500 -17.64 24.35 17.69
C ARG A 500 -16.49 23.34 17.66
N ILE A 501 -16.64 22.16 18.27
CA ILE A 501 -15.65 21.10 18.26
C ILE A 501 -16.13 19.98 17.32
N THR A 502 -15.39 19.75 16.22
CA THR A 502 -15.62 18.61 15.33
C THR A 502 -14.51 17.56 15.53
N PHE A 503 -14.93 16.34 15.84
CA PHE A 503 -14.04 15.18 16.01
C PHE A 503 -14.01 14.34 14.73
N ILE A 504 -12.87 14.33 14.02
CA ILE A 504 -12.74 13.59 12.75
C ILE A 504 -11.98 12.27 12.98
N ALA A 505 -12.65 11.18 12.65
CA ALA A 505 -12.09 9.83 12.71
C ALA A 505 -11.33 9.48 11.42
N LEU A 506 -10.26 8.69 11.55
CA LEU A 506 -9.42 8.26 10.44
C LEU A 506 -10.02 7.01 9.78
N SER A 507 -10.56 7.13 8.56
CA SER A 507 -11.27 6.01 7.92
C SER A 507 -10.40 4.80 7.59
N GLN A 508 -9.07 4.96 7.53
CA GLN A 508 -8.11 3.85 7.37
C GLN A 508 -7.40 3.43 8.67
N ALA A 509 -7.86 3.85 9.85
CA ALA A 509 -7.24 3.47 11.13
C ALA A 509 -7.11 1.95 11.30
N ASP A 510 -8.19 1.21 11.00
CA ASP A 510 -8.25 -0.25 11.16
C ASP A 510 -7.29 -1.00 10.23
N CYS A 511 -6.98 -0.45 9.06
CA CYS A 511 -6.01 -1.01 8.11
C CYS A 511 -4.56 -0.92 8.62
N PHE A 512 -4.27 0.06 9.49
CA PHE A 512 -2.91 0.34 9.97
C PHE A 512 -2.71 0.04 11.47
N LYS A 513 -3.71 -0.49 12.18
CA LYS A 513 -3.68 -0.74 13.63
C LYS A 513 -2.50 -1.56 14.19
N ASN A 514 -1.84 -2.35 13.34
CA ASN A 514 -0.68 -3.16 13.70
C ASN A 514 0.67 -2.47 13.39
N LEU A 515 0.67 -1.20 12.96
CA LEU A 515 1.87 -0.45 12.60
C LEU A 515 1.95 0.86 13.43
N PRO A 516 3.13 1.26 13.92
CA PRO A 516 3.31 2.54 14.63
C PRO A 516 3.39 3.72 13.64
N LEU A 517 2.29 3.95 12.91
CA LEU A 517 2.11 5.09 12.03
C LEU A 517 1.61 6.31 12.81
N ASN A 518 2.15 7.47 12.44
CA ASN A 518 1.71 8.76 12.96
C ASN A 518 0.44 9.23 12.25
N VAL A 519 -0.38 10.04 12.94
CA VAL A 519 -1.72 10.46 12.50
C VAL A 519 -1.73 10.96 11.06
N SER A 520 -0.79 11.82 10.68
CA SER A 520 -0.72 12.40 9.33
C SER A 520 -0.52 11.36 8.22
N ARG A 521 0.21 10.26 8.49
CA ARG A 521 0.39 9.16 7.53
C ARG A 521 -0.86 8.32 7.34
N ILE A 522 -1.68 8.16 8.39
CA ILE A 522 -2.97 7.46 8.30
C ILE A 522 -3.99 8.38 7.59
N LEU A 523 -4.03 9.67 7.95
CA LEU A 523 -4.92 10.65 7.34
C LEU A 523 -4.66 10.83 5.84
N HIS A 524 -3.39 10.86 5.42
CA HIS A 524 -3.00 10.86 4.00
C HIS A 524 -3.60 9.68 3.20
N CYS A 525 -3.90 8.55 3.84
CA CYS A 525 -4.56 7.41 3.21
C CYS A 525 -6.09 7.42 3.39
N SER A 526 -6.63 8.26 4.28
CA SER A 526 -8.05 8.29 4.68
C SER A 526 -8.83 9.32 3.87
N GLN A 527 -9.11 9.01 2.60
CA GLN A 527 -9.75 9.95 1.66
C GLN A 527 -11.11 10.47 2.15
N GLU A 528 -11.90 9.65 2.82
CA GLU A 528 -13.20 10.08 3.37
C GLU A 528 -13.02 11.15 4.46
N SER A 529 -12.08 10.94 5.38
CA SER A 529 -11.70 11.91 6.42
C SER A 529 -11.14 13.21 5.81
N LEU A 530 -10.40 13.13 4.69
CA LEU A 530 -9.92 14.30 3.97
C LEU A 530 -11.08 15.08 3.33
N ASN A 531 -12.00 14.39 2.66
CA ASN A 531 -13.19 15.01 2.07
C ASN A 531 -14.09 15.67 3.15
N GLU A 532 -14.12 15.12 4.36
CA GLU A 532 -14.82 15.73 5.51
C GLU A 532 -14.12 17.01 5.99
N ILE A 533 -12.79 16.98 6.15
CA ILE A 533 -11.98 18.16 6.46
C ILE A 533 -12.21 19.26 5.42
N GLU A 534 -12.07 18.95 4.12
CA GLU A 534 -12.26 19.88 3.00
C GLU A 534 -13.63 20.58 3.06
N LYS A 535 -14.71 19.82 3.30
CA LYS A 535 -16.06 20.38 3.45
C LYS A 535 -16.21 21.30 4.66
N LYS A 536 -15.55 20.98 5.78
CA LYS A 536 -15.64 21.76 7.02
C LYS A 536 -14.85 23.07 6.98
N ILE A 537 -13.73 23.10 6.23
CA ILE A 537 -12.88 24.30 6.06
C ILE A 537 -13.24 25.15 4.84
N ALA A 538 -14.11 24.66 3.95
CA ALA A 538 -14.50 25.38 2.74
C ALA A 538 -14.99 26.81 3.05
N GLY A 539 -14.36 27.80 2.41
CA GLY A 539 -14.67 29.23 2.58
C GLY A 539 -14.20 29.85 3.91
N LYS A 540 -13.48 29.13 4.77
CA LYS A 540 -12.98 29.62 6.06
C LYS A 540 -11.46 29.74 6.05
N SER A 541 -10.93 30.73 6.77
CA SER A 541 -9.52 30.77 7.14
C SER A 541 -9.20 29.58 8.06
N ALA A 542 -8.13 28.85 7.79
CA ALA A 542 -7.75 27.68 8.59
C ALA A 542 -6.24 27.57 8.76
N TYR A 543 -5.78 26.90 9.81
CA TYR A 543 -4.39 26.46 9.95
C TYR A 543 -4.29 25.11 10.69
N PHE A 544 -3.26 24.35 10.37
CA PHE A 544 -2.90 23.14 11.10
C PHE A 544 -2.04 23.47 12.32
N LEU A 545 -2.36 22.88 13.47
CA LEU A 545 -1.50 22.85 14.66
C LEU A 545 -0.91 21.44 14.83
N PRO A 546 0.29 21.18 14.26
CA PRO A 546 0.95 19.88 14.37
C PRO A 546 1.54 19.65 15.78
N TYR A 547 2.09 18.46 16.02
CA TYR A 547 2.99 18.22 17.15
C TYR A 547 4.44 18.13 16.67
N ILE A 548 4.84 17.03 16.03
CA ILE A 548 6.14 16.90 15.36
C ILE A 548 5.88 16.70 13.87
N VAL A 549 6.39 17.60 13.04
CA VAL A 549 6.12 17.66 11.59
C VAL A 549 6.85 16.53 10.88
N ASP A 550 6.10 15.76 10.08
CA ASP A 550 6.61 14.75 9.15
C ASP A 550 6.27 15.12 7.70
N GLU A 551 6.83 14.35 6.77
CA GLU A 551 6.62 14.44 5.32
C GLU A 551 5.13 14.49 4.94
N CYS A 552 4.28 13.74 5.65
CA CYS A 552 2.84 13.71 5.40
C CYS A 552 2.10 14.90 6.03
N ASP A 553 2.56 15.48 7.14
CA ASP A 553 1.98 16.72 7.68
C ASP A 553 2.17 17.87 6.67
N MET A 554 3.39 17.99 6.12
CA MET A 554 3.67 18.94 5.03
C MET A 554 2.81 18.64 3.79
N ARG A 555 2.67 17.38 3.38
CA ARG A 555 1.87 17.07 2.18
C ARG A 555 0.39 17.36 2.37
N LEU A 556 -0.17 17.08 3.55
CA LEU A 556 -1.56 17.38 3.87
C LEU A 556 -1.83 18.88 3.83
N ALA A 557 -0.96 19.67 4.48
CA ALA A 557 -0.99 21.13 4.44
C ALA A 557 -1.02 21.67 2.99
N GLY A 558 -0.05 21.26 2.16
CA GLY A 558 0.04 21.70 0.76
C GLY A 558 -1.04 21.10 -0.18
N THR A 559 -1.70 20.01 0.19
CA THR A 559 -2.80 19.43 -0.60
C THR A 559 -4.14 20.10 -0.28
N LEU A 560 -4.37 20.41 0.98
CA LEU A 560 -5.57 21.10 1.47
C LEU A 560 -5.47 22.63 1.33
N ASN A 561 -4.30 23.14 0.91
CA ASN A 561 -3.95 24.57 0.85
C ASN A 561 -4.11 25.28 2.21
N VAL A 562 -3.71 24.60 3.30
CA VAL A 562 -3.81 25.08 4.69
C VAL A 562 -2.40 25.19 5.30
N PRO A 563 -2.00 26.35 5.86
CA PRO A 563 -0.69 26.55 6.47
C PRO A 563 -0.46 25.74 7.77
N LEU A 564 0.80 25.50 8.12
CA LEU A 564 1.20 24.91 9.41
C LEU A 564 1.62 25.99 10.41
N LEU A 565 1.12 25.91 11.64
CA LEU A 565 1.58 26.73 12.78
C LEU A 565 2.86 26.12 13.41
N SER A 566 3.91 26.03 12.61
CA SER A 566 5.22 25.48 12.98
C SER A 566 6.29 25.93 11.97
N PRO A 567 7.60 25.75 12.21
CA PRO A 567 8.57 25.75 11.11
C PRO A 567 8.30 24.57 10.15
N ASP A 568 8.93 24.58 8.97
CA ASP A 568 8.90 23.45 8.05
C ASP A 568 9.62 22.20 8.63
N MET A 569 9.35 21.02 8.07
CA MET A 569 9.91 19.75 8.53
C MET A 569 11.44 19.72 8.65
N GLU A 570 12.18 20.29 7.70
CA GLU A 570 13.65 20.26 7.70
C GLU A 570 14.21 21.24 8.73
N MET A 571 13.60 22.42 8.85
CA MET A 571 13.93 23.37 9.89
C MET A 571 13.60 22.83 11.29
N GLN A 572 12.42 22.22 11.50
CA GLN A 572 12.07 21.62 12.79
C GLN A 572 13.05 20.49 13.16
N ARG A 573 13.47 19.66 12.21
CA ARG A 573 14.47 18.60 12.44
C ARG A 573 15.79 19.15 12.97
N LYS A 574 16.27 20.31 12.49
CA LYS A 574 17.49 20.95 13.03
C LYS A 574 17.34 21.29 14.52
N PHE A 575 16.16 21.72 14.95
CA PHE A 575 15.86 22.03 16.36
C PHE A 575 15.50 20.80 17.21
N LEU A 576 15.02 19.71 16.61
CA LEU A 576 14.73 18.43 17.27
C LEU A 576 15.99 17.56 17.49
N ASN A 577 17.09 17.89 16.84
CA ASN A 577 18.38 17.23 17.08
C ASN A 577 18.96 17.74 18.41
N ALA A 578 19.09 16.85 19.41
CA ALA A 578 19.57 17.19 20.74
C ALA A 578 21.02 17.71 20.74
N SER A 579 21.86 17.17 19.87
CA SER A 579 23.25 17.61 19.67
C SER A 579 23.31 19.05 19.17
N ASN A 580 22.60 19.34 18.07
CA ASN A 580 22.52 20.69 17.49
C ASN A 580 21.90 21.70 18.48
N MET A 581 20.89 21.28 19.24
CA MET A 581 20.22 22.12 20.24
C MET A 581 21.19 22.50 21.37
N SER A 582 21.99 21.56 21.85
CA SER A 582 23.02 21.79 22.88
C SER A 582 24.14 22.71 22.37
N GLU A 583 24.62 22.51 21.14
CA GLU A 583 25.57 23.43 20.50
C GLU A 583 25.00 24.84 20.31
N MET A 584 23.72 24.96 19.98
CA MET A 584 23.05 26.25 19.84
C MET A 584 22.89 26.98 21.18
N ILE A 585 22.54 26.28 22.27
CA ILE A 585 22.53 26.83 23.63
C ILE A 585 23.91 27.40 23.98
N ASN A 586 24.99 26.66 23.70
CA ASN A 586 26.36 27.12 23.91
C ASN A 586 26.69 28.34 23.03
N SER A 587 26.26 28.35 21.76
CA SER A 587 26.49 29.48 20.83
C SER A 587 25.79 30.78 21.27
N PHE A 588 24.74 30.69 22.08
CA PHE A 588 24.07 31.86 22.67
C PHE A 588 24.71 32.30 23.99
N GLY A 589 25.81 31.68 24.44
CA GLY A 589 26.43 31.96 25.73
C GLY A 589 25.45 31.75 26.87
N LEU A 590 24.83 30.57 26.92
CA LEU A 590 23.86 30.15 27.92
C LEU A 590 24.30 28.82 28.56
N SER A 591 24.10 28.71 29.87
CA SER A 591 24.56 27.57 30.65
C SER A 591 23.69 26.33 30.46
N GLN A 592 24.34 25.17 30.47
CA GLN A 592 23.73 23.83 30.40
C GLN A 592 24.65 22.83 31.11
N PRO A 593 24.18 21.62 31.48
CA PRO A 593 25.05 20.61 32.09
C PRO A 593 26.18 20.17 31.14
N PRO A 594 27.34 19.74 31.67
CA PRO A 594 28.44 19.18 30.88
C PRO A 594 27.98 18.13 29.86
N TYR A 595 28.48 18.21 28.63
CA TYR A 595 27.98 17.39 27.53
C TYR A 595 29.05 17.10 26.46
N LYS A 596 28.76 16.12 25.62
CA LYS A 596 29.43 15.87 24.34
C LYS A 596 28.38 15.55 23.27
N SER A 597 28.40 16.32 22.19
CA SER A 597 27.43 16.23 21.10
C SER A 597 27.87 15.25 20.00
N ASN A 598 26.91 14.83 19.18
CA ASN A 598 27.09 14.10 17.93
C ASN A 598 27.92 12.80 18.01
N ILE A 599 27.79 12.05 19.11
CA ILE A 599 28.45 10.74 19.26
C ILE A 599 27.67 9.70 18.44
N THR A 600 28.33 9.01 17.50
CA THR A 600 27.73 7.99 16.62
C THR A 600 28.25 6.58 16.87
N ASP A 601 29.51 6.41 17.25
CA ASP A 601 30.15 5.11 17.45
C ASP A 601 30.44 4.79 18.94
N TYR A 602 30.80 3.53 19.20
CA TYR A 602 31.01 3.01 20.55
C TYR A 602 32.31 3.51 21.20
N GLU A 603 33.37 3.71 20.41
CA GLU A 603 34.68 4.10 20.90
C GLU A 603 34.69 5.56 21.35
N THR A 604 34.12 6.45 20.52
CA THR A 604 33.86 7.85 20.86
C THR A 604 32.95 7.96 22.07
N LEU A 605 31.93 7.10 22.19
CA LEU A 605 31.07 7.07 23.39
C LEU A 605 31.87 6.74 24.65
N CYS A 606 32.65 5.65 24.63
CA CYS A 606 33.43 5.21 25.77
C CYS A 606 34.50 6.23 26.16
N SER A 607 35.21 6.78 25.17
CA SER A 607 36.26 7.79 25.38
C SER A 607 35.70 9.10 25.92
N SER A 608 34.62 9.63 25.31
CA SER A 608 33.97 10.85 25.77
C SER A 608 33.37 10.71 27.17
N LEU A 609 32.77 9.55 27.48
CA LEU A 609 32.25 9.25 28.81
C LEU A 609 33.39 9.15 29.83
N SER A 610 34.50 8.50 29.48
CA SER A 610 35.70 8.40 30.34
C SER A 610 36.28 9.78 30.67
N GLU A 611 36.46 10.63 29.65
CA GLU A 611 36.95 12.01 29.81
C GLU A 611 36.03 12.83 30.71
N LEU A 612 34.73 12.83 30.41
CA LEU A 612 33.74 13.59 31.18
C LEU A 612 33.64 13.11 32.64
N MET A 613 33.76 11.82 32.91
CA MET A 613 33.72 11.27 34.29
C MET A 613 34.97 11.61 35.12
N VAL A 614 36.13 11.76 34.47
CA VAL A 614 37.39 12.14 35.11
C VAL A 614 37.44 13.65 35.39
N LEU A 615 36.86 14.47 34.51
CA LEU A 615 36.72 15.92 34.70
C LEU A 615 35.64 16.26 35.73
N HIS A 616 34.45 15.68 35.57
CA HIS A 616 33.24 16.00 36.34
C HIS A 616 32.92 14.91 37.37
N THR A 617 33.85 14.71 38.31
CA THR A 617 33.82 13.62 39.29
C THR A 617 32.63 13.72 40.24
N GLU A 618 32.09 14.92 40.44
CA GLU A 618 30.86 15.22 41.19
C GLU A 618 29.60 14.59 40.57
N ILE A 619 29.58 14.44 39.24
CA ILE A 619 28.46 13.84 38.52
C ILE A 619 28.40 12.36 38.82
N SER A 620 27.23 11.89 39.27
CA SER A 620 27.00 10.46 39.57
C SER A 620 26.09 9.78 38.55
N MET A 621 25.52 10.52 37.59
CA MET A 621 24.62 9.98 36.57
C MET A 621 24.81 10.70 35.24
N TRP A 622 24.96 9.92 34.17
CA TRP A 622 25.12 10.39 32.79
C TRP A 622 23.96 9.90 31.93
N LEU A 623 23.45 10.77 31.07
CA LEU A 623 22.28 10.54 30.23
C LEU A 623 22.69 10.59 28.76
N ILE A 624 22.42 9.50 28.03
CA ILE A 624 22.60 9.40 26.59
C ILE A 624 21.24 9.65 25.94
N LYS A 625 21.06 10.80 25.29
CA LYS A 625 19.85 11.19 24.57
C LYS A 625 20.03 10.91 23.07
N LEU A 626 19.23 10.05 22.47
CA LEU A 626 19.26 9.86 21.01
C LEU A 626 18.75 11.13 20.30
N ASN A 627 19.43 11.57 19.24
CA ASN A 627 18.99 12.70 18.43
C ASN A 627 17.61 12.41 17.82
N TYR A 628 16.75 13.44 17.71
CA TYR A 628 15.34 13.33 17.31
C TYR A 628 14.46 12.49 18.25
N GLY A 629 15.01 11.93 19.34
CA GLY A 629 14.26 11.12 20.29
C GLY A 629 13.57 11.93 21.39
N THR A 630 12.61 11.32 22.07
CA THR A 630 12.01 11.87 23.30
C THR A 630 12.82 11.42 24.52
N THR A 631 13.30 12.37 25.33
CA THR A 631 14.21 12.13 26.48
C THR A 631 13.76 11.05 27.47
N SER A 632 12.46 10.83 27.66
CA SER A 632 11.92 9.80 28.56
C SER A 632 11.71 8.41 27.93
N LYS A 633 11.82 8.30 26.60
CA LYS A 633 11.50 7.08 25.83
C LYS A 633 12.66 6.55 24.98
N GLN A 634 13.61 7.40 24.62
CA GLN A 634 14.71 7.10 23.69
C GLN A 634 16.04 7.59 24.26
N SER A 635 16.34 7.11 25.46
CA SER A 635 17.55 7.42 26.21
C SER A 635 18.09 6.19 26.94
N GLY A 636 19.37 6.26 27.30
CA GLY A 636 20.04 5.33 28.21
C GLY A 636 20.67 6.11 29.37
N ILE A 637 20.61 5.55 30.58
CA ILE A 637 21.16 6.16 31.79
C ILE A 637 22.34 5.32 32.28
N PHE A 638 23.50 5.93 32.43
CA PHE A 638 24.66 5.35 33.08
C PHE A 638 24.78 5.91 34.50
N LEU A 639 24.58 5.06 35.51
CA LEU A 639 24.67 5.42 36.93
C LEU A 639 26.03 4.98 37.48
N ILE A 640 26.72 5.89 38.18
CA ILE A 640 28.00 5.62 38.81
C ILE A 640 27.77 5.11 40.23
N ASN A 641 28.22 3.89 40.50
CA ASN A 641 28.19 3.23 41.79
C ASN A 641 29.38 2.27 41.95
N HIS A 642 29.44 1.55 43.07
CA HIS A 642 30.52 0.61 43.40
C HIS A 642 30.62 -0.60 42.46
N ILE A 643 29.57 -0.92 41.69
CA ILE A 643 29.55 -2.00 40.70
C ILE A 643 30.08 -1.48 39.35
N SER A 644 29.59 -0.32 38.92
CA SER A 644 29.93 0.26 37.62
C SER A 644 31.35 0.82 37.60
N VAL A 645 31.78 1.56 38.63
CA VAL A 645 33.13 2.14 38.71
C VAL A 645 33.68 1.99 40.13
N PRO A 646 34.22 0.80 40.48
CA PRO A 646 34.66 0.50 41.84
C PRO A 646 35.71 1.48 42.40
N PHE A 647 36.53 2.06 41.52
CA PHE A 647 37.61 2.99 41.89
C PHE A 647 37.20 4.48 41.87
N MET A 648 35.92 4.82 41.63
CA MET A 648 35.44 6.20 41.69
C MET A 648 35.70 6.90 43.04
N PRO A 649 35.60 6.23 44.22
CA PRO A 649 35.94 6.87 45.50
C PRO A 649 37.41 7.27 45.61
N MET A 650 38.33 6.53 44.99
CA MET A 650 39.76 6.89 44.94
C MET A 650 39.95 8.13 44.05
N LEU A 651 39.35 8.11 42.85
CA LEU A 651 39.42 9.22 41.90
C LEU A 651 38.88 10.52 42.50
N ARG A 652 37.75 10.47 43.23
CA ARG A 652 37.19 11.63 43.94
C ARG A 652 38.13 12.19 45.01
N ARG A 653 38.80 11.33 45.78
CA ARG A 653 39.79 11.76 46.79
C ARG A 653 41.00 12.47 46.15
N GLU A 654 41.53 11.97 45.03
CA GLU A 654 42.63 12.65 44.34
C GLU A 654 42.19 14.01 43.77
N ARG A 655 40.99 14.08 43.19
CA ARG A 655 40.38 15.35 42.73
C ARG A 655 40.15 16.34 43.88
N GLU A 656 39.77 15.86 45.07
CA GLU A 656 39.64 16.69 46.29
C GLU A 656 40.99 17.21 46.79
N LYS A 657 42.07 16.42 46.73
CA LYS A 657 43.43 16.87 47.13
C LYS A 657 43.98 17.97 46.23
N HIS A 658 43.74 17.88 44.93
CA HIS A 658 44.33 18.80 43.95
C HIS A 658 43.50 20.04 43.64
N GLY A 659 42.21 20.07 44.03
CA GLY A 659 41.34 21.23 43.83
C GLY A 659 41.29 21.68 42.37
N ASP A 660 41.42 22.99 42.13
CA ASP A 660 41.31 23.58 40.79
C ASP A 660 42.44 23.15 39.84
N TYR A 661 43.63 22.84 40.36
CA TYR A 661 44.75 22.30 39.57
C TYR A 661 44.39 20.98 38.87
N TRP A 662 43.40 20.23 39.36
CA TRP A 662 42.87 19.03 38.69
C TRP A 662 42.34 19.33 37.28
N MET A 663 41.78 20.53 37.07
CA MET A 663 41.27 20.96 35.77
C MET A 663 42.39 21.50 34.87
N GLU A 664 43.34 22.22 35.44
CA GLU A 664 44.46 22.87 34.73
C GLU A 664 45.55 21.90 34.25
N GLN A 665 45.86 20.85 35.02
CA GLN A 665 46.99 19.95 34.77
C GLN A 665 46.54 18.56 34.29
N PRO A 666 46.62 18.24 32.98
CA PRO A 666 46.16 16.95 32.45
C PRO A 666 46.95 15.74 32.95
N SER A 667 48.20 15.94 33.38
CA SER A 667 49.09 14.91 33.91
C SER A 667 48.53 14.22 35.16
N LEU A 668 47.94 14.99 36.08
CA LEU A 668 47.34 14.50 37.33
C LEU A 668 46.22 13.46 37.11
N ARG A 669 45.57 13.52 35.94
CA ARG A 669 44.40 12.71 35.59
C ARG A 669 44.67 11.66 34.50
N ALA A 670 45.91 11.57 33.99
CA ALA A 670 46.26 10.70 32.87
C ALA A 670 46.10 9.21 33.20
N GLU A 671 46.56 8.75 34.37
CA GLU A 671 46.43 7.35 34.81
C GLU A 671 44.95 6.97 34.97
N PHE A 672 44.17 7.79 35.67
CA PHE A 672 42.74 7.56 35.85
C PHE A 672 41.98 7.56 34.52
N LEU A 673 42.34 8.43 33.57
CA LEU A 673 41.74 8.44 32.24
C LEU A 673 42.04 7.17 31.45
N GLN A 674 43.29 6.67 31.49
CA GLN A 674 43.65 5.40 30.86
C GLN A 674 42.87 4.23 31.48
N LYS A 675 42.84 4.14 32.81
CA LYS A 675 42.08 3.15 33.57
C LYS A 675 40.58 3.18 33.27
N MET A 676 40.01 4.37 33.08
CA MET A 676 38.61 4.54 32.65
C MET A 676 38.39 4.08 31.20
N ARG A 677 39.26 4.47 30.27
CA ARG A 677 39.19 4.04 28.86
C ARG A 677 39.30 2.53 28.69
N GLU A 678 40.03 1.83 29.57
CA GLU A 678 40.11 0.36 29.58
C GLU A 678 38.92 -0.32 30.26
N HIS A 679 38.22 0.37 31.17
CA HIS A 679 37.13 -0.19 32.00
C HIS A 679 35.75 0.04 31.38
N ILE A 680 35.46 1.27 30.96
CA ILE A 680 34.14 1.69 30.43
C ILE A 680 33.67 0.80 29.25
N PRO A 681 34.49 0.47 28.23
CA PRO A 681 34.05 -0.39 27.12
C PRO A 681 33.62 -1.80 27.52
N LYS A 682 34.09 -2.32 28.67
CA LYS A 682 33.78 -3.66 29.16
C LYS A 682 32.42 -3.73 29.87
N ILE A 683 31.89 -2.59 30.31
CA ILE A 683 30.72 -2.55 31.21
C ILE A 683 29.46 -1.89 30.61
N ILE A 684 29.58 -0.93 29.67
CA ILE A 684 28.42 -0.18 29.15
C ILE A 684 27.24 -1.11 28.75
N PRO A 685 27.42 -2.20 27.98
CA PRO A 685 26.30 -3.00 27.47
C PRO A 685 25.49 -3.69 28.58
N ASN A 686 26.10 -3.89 29.76
CA ASN A 686 25.53 -4.62 30.89
C ASN A 686 25.01 -3.68 32.00
N VAL A 687 25.63 -2.51 32.16
CA VAL A 687 25.35 -1.57 33.26
C VAL A 687 24.33 -0.49 32.85
N ILE A 688 24.21 -0.18 31.56
CA ILE A 688 23.36 0.93 31.12
C ILE A 688 21.86 0.64 31.29
N ARG A 689 21.17 1.50 32.04
CA ARG A 689 19.72 1.44 32.22
C ARG A 689 19.03 2.07 31.01
N LEU A 690 18.60 1.23 30.08
CA LEU A 690 17.83 1.66 28.90
C LEU A 690 16.38 1.97 29.26
N SER A 691 15.77 2.87 28.48
CA SER A 691 14.31 3.04 28.49
C SER A 691 13.59 1.74 28.14
N LYS A 692 12.39 1.53 28.71
CA LYS A 692 11.51 0.36 28.46
C LYS A 692 11.15 0.10 26.98
N MET A 693 11.47 1.05 26.08
CA MET A 693 11.32 0.90 24.62
C MET A 693 12.45 0.06 23.98
N TYR A 694 13.54 -0.19 24.69
CA TYR A 694 14.69 -0.96 24.19
C TYR A 694 14.93 -2.20 25.06
N SER A 695 14.88 -3.37 24.44
CA SER A 695 15.12 -4.66 25.10
C SER A 695 16.61 -5.01 25.22
N THR A 696 17.47 -4.47 24.35
CA THR A 696 18.91 -4.77 24.30
C THR A 696 19.75 -3.54 23.97
N TRP A 697 21.00 -3.54 24.45
CA TRP A 697 22.01 -2.54 24.06
C TRP A 697 22.21 -2.50 22.54
N ALA A 698 22.27 -3.65 21.87
CA ALA A 698 22.44 -3.73 20.42
C ALA A 698 21.37 -2.95 19.63
N MET A 699 20.10 -3.01 20.06
CA MET A 699 19.02 -2.26 19.39
C MET A 699 19.12 -0.75 19.65
N PHE A 700 19.54 -0.33 20.85
CA PHE A 700 19.78 1.08 21.17
C PHE A 700 21.00 1.63 20.41
N TYR A 701 22.09 0.87 20.38
CA TYR A 701 23.33 1.21 19.69
C TYR A 701 23.13 1.34 18.17
N ALA A 702 22.36 0.45 17.53
CA ALA A 702 22.02 0.57 16.11
C ALA A 702 21.26 1.88 15.79
N HIS A 703 20.48 2.42 16.73
CA HIS A 703 19.87 3.74 16.59
C HIS A 703 20.86 4.88 16.89
N MET A 704 21.78 4.71 17.84
CA MET A 704 22.87 5.65 18.10
C MET A 704 23.76 5.83 16.87
N GLN A 705 24.19 4.74 16.23
CA GLN A 705 24.96 4.78 14.98
C GLN A 705 24.23 5.49 13.84
N LYS A 706 22.90 5.38 13.79
CA LYS A 706 22.08 5.93 12.71
C LYS A 706 21.74 7.42 12.87
N PHE A 707 21.55 7.88 14.11
CA PHE A 707 21.04 9.23 14.39
C PHE A 707 22.03 10.12 15.16
N GLY A 708 23.04 9.52 15.77
CA GLY A 708 23.87 10.15 16.80
C GLY A 708 23.15 10.31 18.14
N CYS A 709 23.91 10.64 19.17
CA CYS A 709 23.40 10.98 20.49
C CYS A 709 24.14 12.18 21.10
N LEU A 710 23.46 12.81 22.06
CA LEU A 710 24.02 13.75 23.02
C LEU A 710 24.27 12.99 24.33
N LEU A 711 25.53 12.93 24.77
CA LEU A 711 25.89 12.52 26.12
C LEU A 711 25.86 13.77 27.01
N GLN A 712 25.12 13.75 28.12
CA GLN A 712 24.96 14.90 29.00
C GLN A 712 24.91 14.47 30.48
N ALA A 713 25.52 15.27 31.35
CA ALA A 713 25.47 15.10 32.80
C ALA A 713 24.03 15.30 33.34
N VAL A 714 23.66 14.51 34.33
CA VAL A 714 22.51 14.80 35.20
C VAL A 714 23.05 15.48 36.46
N PRO A 715 22.72 16.76 36.72
CA PRO A 715 23.34 17.47 37.84
C PRO A 715 22.95 16.86 39.20
N PRO A 716 23.87 16.84 40.19
CA PRO A 716 23.77 16.02 41.39
C PRO A 716 23.10 16.71 42.59
N GLU A 717 22.54 17.91 42.38
CA GLU A 717 22.11 18.79 43.47
C GLU A 717 20.97 18.19 44.30
N LYS A 718 20.96 18.51 45.60
CA LYS A 718 20.02 17.91 46.56
C LYS A 718 18.60 18.48 46.49
N ASN A 719 18.47 19.79 46.25
CA ASN A 719 17.18 20.51 46.21
C ASN A 719 16.93 21.21 44.85
N PRO A 720 17.02 20.52 43.71
CA PRO A 720 16.91 21.17 42.41
C PRO A 720 15.46 21.42 42.02
N LYS A 721 15.22 22.55 41.36
CA LYS A 721 13.91 22.90 40.80
C LYS A 721 13.97 22.79 39.28
N THR A 722 13.06 22.03 38.68
CA THR A 722 12.92 21.98 37.21
C THR A 722 11.69 22.76 36.81
N ILE A 723 11.89 23.93 36.21
CA ILE A 723 10.83 24.83 35.77
C ILE A 723 10.72 24.71 34.25
N MET A 724 9.51 24.41 33.74
CA MET A 724 9.20 24.51 32.33
C MET A 724 8.61 25.89 32.03
N VAL A 725 9.18 26.61 31.08
CA VAL A 725 8.62 27.87 30.56
C VAL A 725 8.06 27.64 29.16
N SER A 726 6.84 28.10 28.90
CA SER A 726 6.19 27.98 27.58
C SER A 726 5.98 29.34 26.91
N PHE A 727 6.25 29.38 25.60
CA PHE A 727 6.28 30.57 24.76
C PHE A 727 5.51 30.38 23.45
N PHE A 728 5.02 31.49 22.90
CA PHE A 728 4.76 31.63 21.47
C PHE A 728 5.83 32.50 20.83
N VAL A 729 6.52 31.98 19.81
CA VAL A 729 7.53 32.72 19.04
C VAL A 729 6.89 33.21 17.72
N PRO A 730 6.60 34.51 17.58
CA PRO A 730 6.02 35.05 16.34
C PRO A 730 7.09 35.12 15.23
N GLY A 731 6.65 35.16 13.96
CA GLY A 731 7.57 35.18 12.82
C GLY A 731 8.51 36.40 12.86
N LYS A 732 9.79 36.20 12.51
CA LYS A 732 10.84 37.23 12.62
C LYS A 732 10.48 38.55 11.95
N ALA A 733 9.80 38.51 10.81
CA ALA A 733 9.36 39.69 10.06
C ALA A 733 8.31 40.55 10.79
N THR A 734 7.57 39.99 11.77
CA THR A 734 6.61 40.75 12.59
C THR A 734 7.28 41.75 13.55
N LYS A 735 8.59 41.61 13.80
CA LYS A 735 9.38 42.36 14.80
C LYS A 735 8.86 42.25 16.25
N LYS A 736 7.89 41.38 16.52
CA LYS A 736 7.37 41.13 17.87
C LYS A 736 8.32 40.23 18.64
N LYS A 737 8.47 40.50 19.94
CA LYS A 737 9.23 39.64 20.86
C LYS A 737 8.46 38.33 21.13
N PRO A 738 9.14 37.21 21.47
CA PRO A 738 8.49 36.02 21.97
C PRO A 738 7.55 36.33 23.15
N LYS A 739 6.32 35.81 23.10
CA LYS A 739 5.30 35.99 24.14
C LYS A 739 5.36 34.83 25.11
N TRP A 740 5.32 35.10 26.40
CA TRP A 740 5.12 34.08 27.43
C TRP A 740 3.67 33.58 27.43
N LEU A 741 3.48 32.29 27.68
CA LEU A 741 2.17 31.63 27.75
C LEU A 741 1.89 31.04 29.14
N GLY A 742 2.93 30.69 29.88
CA GLY A 742 2.81 30.18 31.24
C GLY A 742 4.07 29.43 31.68
N THR A 743 4.20 29.26 32.99
CA THR A 743 5.28 28.51 33.65
C THR A 743 4.73 27.28 34.36
N ALA A 744 5.59 26.31 34.63
CA ALA A 744 5.24 25.12 35.39
C ALA A 744 6.40 24.57 36.22
N ASP A 745 6.17 24.25 37.48
CA ASP A 745 7.05 23.32 38.20
C ASP A 745 6.84 21.91 37.66
N LYS A 746 7.91 21.29 37.16
CA LYS A 746 7.90 20.00 36.48
C LYS A 746 8.54 18.92 37.34
N ILE A 747 7.72 18.00 37.83
CA ILE A 747 8.18 16.86 38.65
C ILE A 747 8.01 15.57 37.85
N ASN A 748 9.06 14.75 37.76
CA ASN A 748 8.98 13.43 37.13
C ASN A 748 9.00 12.34 38.21
N LEU A 749 7.97 11.50 38.24
CA LEU A 749 7.87 10.37 39.16
C LEU A 749 8.17 9.05 38.43
N GLU A 750 9.26 8.39 38.83
CA GLU A 750 9.58 7.01 38.43
C GLU A 750 8.74 5.99 39.20
N ALA A 751 7.43 5.95 38.93
CA ALA A 751 6.58 4.83 39.32
C ALA A 751 6.66 3.68 38.30
N THR A 752 5.97 2.55 38.57
CA THR A 752 5.79 1.45 37.60
C THR A 752 5.30 1.95 36.24
N HIS A 753 4.46 2.98 36.27
CA HIS A 753 4.01 3.78 35.12
C HIS A 753 4.55 5.19 35.31
N SER A 754 5.57 5.57 34.54
CA SER A 754 6.22 6.88 34.66
C SER A 754 5.24 8.01 34.36
N THR A 755 5.19 9.00 35.24
CA THR A 755 4.25 10.11 35.13
C THR A 755 4.93 11.43 35.48
N THR A 756 4.58 12.48 34.75
CA THR A 756 5.03 13.84 35.00
C THR A 756 3.89 14.62 35.66
N ILE A 757 4.22 15.42 36.66
CA ILE A 757 3.30 16.38 37.28
C ILE A 757 3.75 17.77 36.84
N TYR A 758 2.80 18.60 36.46
CA TYR A 758 2.99 20.03 36.26
C TYR A 758 2.18 20.78 37.32
N MET A 759 2.80 21.73 38.01
CA MET A 759 2.13 22.68 38.90
C MET A 759 2.20 24.06 38.23
N LEU A 760 1.05 24.73 38.07
CA LEU A 760 0.85 25.92 37.25
C LEU A 760 0.26 27.06 38.12
N PRO A 761 0.78 28.30 38.09
CA PRO A 761 2.13 28.65 37.63
C PRO A 761 3.20 27.92 38.45
N GLN A 762 4.47 28.07 38.08
CA GLN A 762 5.56 27.63 38.96
C GLN A 762 5.55 28.46 40.25
N THR A 763 5.89 27.85 41.38
CA THR A 763 5.91 28.53 42.69
C THR A 763 7.19 28.24 43.47
N SER A 764 8.21 27.72 42.78
CA SER A 764 9.46 27.27 43.40
C SER A 764 10.59 28.28 43.35
N LEU A 765 10.56 29.25 42.43
CA LEU A 765 11.60 30.29 42.30
C LEU A 765 11.02 31.63 41.84
N ASP A 766 11.76 32.69 42.14
CA ASP A 766 11.54 34.01 41.53
C ASP A 766 11.79 33.96 40.01
N ILE A 767 10.76 34.35 39.26
CA ILE A 767 10.75 34.30 37.80
C ILE A 767 11.68 35.33 37.16
N ASP A 768 11.96 36.46 37.82
CA ASP A 768 12.82 37.52 37.30
C ASP A 768 14.29 37.07 37.23
N LYS A 769 14.71 36.14 38.11
CA LYS A 769 16.02 35.48 38.02
C LYS A 769 16.16 34.57 36.78
N ILE A 770 15.05 34.07 36.22
CA ILE A 770 15.03 33.13 35.07
C ILE A 770 14.76 33.85 33.75
N LYS A 771 13.88 34.86 33.76
CA LYS A 771 13.44 35.64 32.59
C LYS A 771 14.59 36.05 31.63
N PRO A 772 15.75 36.58 32.06
CA PRO A 772 16.83 36.97 31.15
C PRO A 772 17.35 35.82 30.29
N THR A 773 17.63 34.67 30.90
CA THR A 773 18.17 33.46 30.27
C THR A 773 17.22 32.91 29.21
N VAL A 774 15.95 32.70 29.57
CA VAL A 774 14.97 32.12 28.64
C VAL A 774 14.52 33.10 27.57
N ASN A 775 14.46 34.41 27.86
CA ASN A 775 14.19 35.43 26.83
C ASN A 775 15.34 35.54 25.82
N LYS A 776 16.61 35.45 26.25
CA LYS A 776 17.78 35.40 25.35
C LYS A 776 17.70 34.17 24.45
N PHE A 777 17.39 33.00 25.01
CA PHE A 777 17.20 31.77 24.25
C PHE A 777 16.06 31.87 23.21
N ALA A 778 14.87 32.32 23.63
CA ALA A 778 13.70 32.42 22.76
C ALA A 778 13.90 33.43 21.61
N ARG A 779 14.61 34.53 21.85
CA ARG A 779 15.03 35.46 20.79
C ARG A 779 16.05 34.82 19.85
N GLY A 780 17.06 34.13 20.38
CA GLY A 780 18.03 33.40 19.56
C GLY A 780 17.37 32.36 18.64
N MET A 781 16.34 31.64 19.12
CA MET A 781 15.50 30.76 18.30
C MET A 781 14.78 31.52 17.18
N GLN A 782 14.13 32.65 17.50
CA GLN A 782 13.45 33.51 16.54
C GLN A 782 14.41 34.04 15.47
N ASP A 783 15.63 34.43 15.86
CA ASP A 783 16.66 34.94 14.96
C ASP A 783 17.16 33.90 13.96
N LYS A 784 17.20 32.62 14.38
CA LYS A 784 17.44 31.44 13.52
C LYS A 784 16.23 31.04 12.66
N GLY A 785 15.14 31.79 12.70
CA GLY A 785 13.95 31.59 11.86
C GLY A 785 12.84 30.75 12.49
N TYR A 786 12.89 30.45 13.80
CA TYR A 786 11.84 29.68 14.45
C TYR A 786 10.51 30.45 14.55
N PHE A 787 9.39 29.75 14.31
CA PHE A 787 8.02 30.27 14.40
C PHE A 787 7.09 29.23 15.03
N GLY A 788 6.28 29.63 16.01
CA GLY A 788 5.29 28.78 16.68
C GLY A 788 5.57 28.56 18.18
N TYR A 789 4.96 27.51 18.75
CA TYR A 789 5.04 27.19 20.17
C TYR A 789 6.40 26.60 20.57
N LEU A 790 7.01 27.14 21.62
CA LEU A 790 8.30 26.71 22.16
C LEU A 790 8.17 26.48 23.68
N ALA A 791 8.69 25.37 24.21
CA ALA A 791 8.84 25.20 25.65
C ALA A 791 10.29 24.82 26.03
N VAL A 792 10.72 25.22 27.22
CA VAL A 792 12.11 25.11 27.69
C VAL A 792 12.12 24.56 29.13
N ASP A 793 12.81 23.44 29.36
CA ASP A 793 13.12 22.94 30.70
C ASP A 793 14.36 23.66 31.25
N CYS A 794 14.20 24.39 32.35
CA CYS A 794 15.28 25.02 33.11
C CYS A 794 15.49 24.25 34.42
N TYR A 795 16.71 23.76 34.66
CA TYR A 795 17.12 23.18 35.94
C TYR A 795 17.86 24.24 36.75
N CYS A 796 17.32 24.55 37.91
CA CYS A 796 17.71 25.70 38.71
C CYS A 796 18.12 25.23 40.11
N TYR A 797 19.24 25.77 40.59
CA TYR A 797 19.77 25.49 41.94
C TYR A 797 20.60 26.67 42.45
N LEU A 798 20.67 26.83 43.76
CA LEU A 798 21.52 27.83 44.42
C LEU A 798 22.92 27.26 44.64
N ARG A 799 23.95 27.93 44.14
CA ARG A 799 25.34 27.55 44.39
C ARG A 799 25.76 28.07 45.76
N LYS A 800 25.91 27.16 46.73
CA LYS A 800 26.15 27.47 48.16
C LYS A 800 27.37 28.34 48.49
N GLN A 801 28.36 28.43 47.59
CA GLN A 801 29.57 29.23 47.82
C GLN A 801 29.41 30.71 47.43
N GLU A 802 28.42 31.03 46.60
CA GLU A 802 28.29 32.36 45.96
C GLU A 802 26.87 32.95 46.10
N GLU A 803 25.90 32.19 46.63
CA GLU A 803 24.45 32.49 46.65
C GLU A 803 23.80 32.76 45.27
N ILE A 804 24.56 32.57 44.18
CA ILE A 804 24.09 32.73 42.80
C ILE A 804 23.13 31.59 42.42
N LEU A 805 21.96 31.96 41.87
CA LEU A 805 21.05 31.02 41.23
C LEU A 805 21.60 30.61 39.86
N MET A 806 22.01 29.36 39.74
CA MET A 806 22.42 28.77 38.47
C MET A 806 21.21 28.29 37.68
N VAL A 807 21.01 28.82 36.47
CA VAL A 807 19.93 28.42 35.56
C VAL A 807 20.52 27.65 34.38
N LEU A 808 20.31 26.33 34.34
CA LEU A 808 20.81 25.44 33.29
C LEU A 808 19.68 25.01 32.34
N LEU A 809 19.89 25.14 31.03
CA LEU A 809 18.96 24.64 30.02
C LEU A 809 19.12 23.12 29.83
N LEU A 810 18.07 22.33 30.11
CA LEU A 810 18.11 20.85 30.02
C LEU A 810 17.55 20.28 28.72
N ASN A 811 16.36 20.73 28.33
CA ASN A 811 15.63 20.23 27.16
C ASN A 811 14.85 21.39 26.54
N VAL A 812 14.74 21.36 25.21
CA VAL A 812 13.95 22.33 24.45
C VAL A 812 12.95 21.57 23.60
N PHE A 813 11.72 22.06 23.57
CA PHE A 813 10.59 21.47 22.88
C PHE A 813 10.13 22.46 21.80
N PRO A 814 10.69 22.41 20.58
CA PRO A 814 10.37 23.32 19.46
C PRO A 814 9.04 22.93 18.79
N TYR A 815 7.99 22.79 19.61
CA TYR A 815 6.64 22.41 19.24
C TYR A 815 5.67 22.69 20.40
N TYR A 816 4.37 22.60 20.09
CA TYR A 816 3.30 22.62 21.08
C TYR A 816 3.48 21.48 22.12
N SER A 817 3.92 21.82 23.33
CA SER A 817 4.37 20.87 24.34
C SER A 817 3.21 20.22 25.11
N TYR A 818 3.51 19.18 25.90
CA TYR A 818 2.52 18.63 26.85
C TYR A 818 2.14 19.63 27.95
N CYS A 819 3.01 20.57 28.32
CA CYS A 819 2.70 21.61 29.30
C CYS A 819 1.77 22.68 28.70
N GLN A 820 2.00 23.08 27.44
CA GLN A 820 1.12 24.01 26.73
C GLN A 820 -0.33 23.51 26.71
N ASN A 821 -0.51 22.20 26.49
CA ASN A 821 -1.79 21.51 26.57
C ASN A 821 -2.51 21.63 27.94
N TYR A 822 -1.79 21.89 29.03
CA TYR A 822 -2.38 22.16 30.36
C TYR A 822 -2.54 23.67 30.62
N ILE A 823 -1.67 24.51 30.07
CA ILE A 823 -1.79 25.98 30.10
C ILE A 823 -3.08 26.43 29.37
N ASP A 824 -3.32 25.91 28.16
CA ASP A 824 -4.53 26.27 27.39
C ASP A 824 -5.81 25.75 28.08
N TRP A 825 -5.72 24.59 28.75
CA TRP A 825 -6.80 24.11 29.62
C TRP A 825 -7.00 25.02 30.83
N MET A 826 -5.93 25.49 31.46
CA MET A 826 -5.99 26.38 32.63
C MET A 826 -6.72 27.68 32.27
N GLU A 827 -6.32 28.36 31.19
CA GLU A 827 -7.00 29.57 30.70
C GLU A 827 -8.47 29.31 30.33
N PHE A 828 -8.80 28.14 29.74
CA PHE A 828 -10.17 27.77 29.43
C PHE A 828 -11.01 27.50 30.68
N ALA A 829 -10.47 26.72 31.63
CA ALA A 829 -11.11 26.38 32.89
C ALA A 829 -11.46 27.63 33.67
N ILE A 830 -10.46 28.46 33.99
CA ILE A 830 -10.65 29.64 34.83
C ILE A 830 -11.44 30.76 34.11
N GLY A 831 -11.61 30.66 32.78
CA GLY A 831 -12.22 31.74 31.99
C GLY A 831 -11.38 33.01 32.03
N GLY A 832 -10.05 32.88 32.01
CA GLY A 832 -9.10 33.94 32.34
C GLY A 832 -7.75 33.78 31.64
N ARG A 833 -6.75 34.57 32.03
CA ARG A 833 -5.49 34.73 31.27
C ARG A 833 -4.26 34.57 32.14
N TYR A 834 -3.16 34.17 31.51
CA TYR A 834 -1.82 34.28 32.09
C TYR A 834 -1.27 35.72 31.99
N ASN A 835 -0.73 36.23 33.09
CA ASN A 835 -0.03 37.51 33.21
C ASN A 835 1.49 37.25 33.27
N ASP A 836 2.24 37.78 32.29
CA ASP A 836 3.68 37.51 32.14
C ASP A 836 4.59 38.36 33.03
N ARG A 837 4.04 39.41 33.65
CA ARG A 837 4.77 40.24 34.60
C ARG A 837 4.95 39.52 35.92
N ASP A 838 3.83 39.08 36.49
CA ASP A 838 3.74 38.59 37.86
C ASP A 838 3.77 37.04 37.95
N ASP A 839 3.78 36.34 36.80
CA ASP A 839 3.75 34.86 36.68
C ASP A 839 2.47 34.24 37.24
N GLU A 840 1.33 34.89 37.00
CA GLU A 840 0.03 34.56 37.59
C GLU A 840 -1.03 34.18 36.54
N PHE A 841 -1.94 33.28 36.91
CA PHE A 841 -3.17 33.02 36.16
C PHE A 841 -4.35 33.67 36.88
N THR A 842 -5.03 34.62 36.24
CA THR A 842 -6.14 35.39 36.84
C THR A 842 -7.45 35.17 36.08
N ILE A 843 -8.60 35.26 36.77
CA ILE A 843 -9.94 35.11 36.18
C ILE A 843 -10.42 36.43 35.57
N ASP A 844 -10.98 36.42 34.35
CA ASP A 844 -11.51 37.62 33.66
C ASP A 844 -12.86 38.12 34.27
N THR A 845 -13.46 37.39 35.22
CA THR A 845 -14.79 37.64 35.83
C THR A 845 -14.74 37.81 37.36
N SER A 846 -15.45 38.81 37.89
CA SER A 846 -15.58 38.99 39.35
C SER A 846 -16.32 37.83 40.01
N ILE A 847 -15.72 37.27 41.06
CA ILE A 847 -16.35 36.28 41.93
C ILE A 847 -17.47 36.99 42.71
N VAL A 848 -18.73 36.73 42.36
CA VAL A 848 -19.88 37.24 43.14
C VAL A 848 -19.81 36.62 44.54
N PRO A 849 -19.67 37.40 45.63
CA PRO A 849 -19.66 36.86 46.97
C PRO A 849 -21.04 36.29 47.31
N ASP A 850 -21.12 35.05 47.78
CA ASP A 850 -22.36 34.33 48.10
C ASP A 850 -23.09 34.86 49.37
N VAL A 851 -22.82 36.12 49.74
CA VAL A 851 -23.21 36.75 51.02
C VAL A 851 -24.65 37.25 51.02
N GLU A 852 -25.24 37.57 49.86
CA GLU A 852 -26.55 38.23 49.79
C GLU A 852 -27.76 37.28 49.96
N LYS A 853 -27.58 35.97 50.13
CA LYS A 853 -28.70 34.99 50.16
C LYS A 853 -29.02 34.33 51.49
N ARG A 854 -28.61 34.90 52.64
CA ARG A 854 -29.10 34.48 53.97
C ARG A 854 -29.43 35.65 54.90
N LYS A 855 -30.58 36.28 54.68
CA LYS A 855 -31.34 36.98 55.74
C LYS A 855 -32.42 36.05 56.30
N SER A 856 -32.02 35.21 57.25
CA SER A 856 -32.93 34.48 58.15
C SER A 856 -32.29 34.46 59.54
N PRO A 857 -32.96 34.97 60.59
CA PRO A 857 -32.39 34.97 61.94
C PRO A 857 -32.43 33.56 62.57
N PHE A 858 -31.63 33.40 63.63
CA PHE A 858 -31.48 32.23 64.53
C PHE A 858 -30.48 31.11 64.19
N LEU A 859 -29.46 31.05 65.05
CA LEU A 859 -28.79 29.86 65.62
C LEU A 859 -28.27 28.78 64.66
N TYR A 860 -26.99 28.86 64.29
CA TYR A 860 -25.90 28.09 64.94
C TYR A 860 -24.55 28.57 64.39
N MET A 861 -23.58 28.88 65.25
CA MET A 861 -22.26 29.35 64.82
C MET A 861 -21.33 28.18 64.44
N GLU A 862 -21.49 27.65 63.24
CA GLU A 862 -20.32 27.14 62.52
C GLU A 862 -19.60 28.33 61.88
N LYS A 863 -18.28 28.44 62.10
CA LYS A 863 -17.47 29.47 61.43
C LYS A 863 -17.60 29.24 59.91
N PRO A 864 -18.01 30.24 59.11
CA PRO A 864 -17.96 30.10 57.67
C PRO A 864 -16.50 29.80 57.26
N PRO A 865 -16.24 28.81 56.40
CA PRO A 865 -14.88 28.53 55.96
C PRO A 865 -14.29 29.78 55.31
N GLN A 866 -13.05 30.12 55.65
CA GLN A 866 -12.31 31.20 55.01
C GLN A 866 -12.09 30.85 53.53
N TRP A 867 -12.99 31.30 52.67
CA TRP A 867 -12.81 31.26 51.24
C TRP A 867 -11.86 32.40 50.84
N ASN A 868 -10.64 32.05 50.42
CA ASN A 868 -9.78 32.99 49.72
C ASN A 868 -10.41 33.30 48.35
N ASN A 869 -11.17 34.39 48.29
CA ASN A 869 -11.77 34.93 47.06
C ASN A 869 -10.72 35.70 46.23
N THR A 870 -9.50 35.19 46.12
CA THR A 870 -8.47 35.76 45.24
C THR A 870 -8.83 35.56 43.78
N ALA A 871 -8.37 36.46 42.90
CA ALA A 871 -8.54 36.32 41.45
C ALA A 871 -7.56 35.30 40.84
N GLU A 872 -6.41 35.12 41.48
CA GLU A 872 -5.37 34.14 41.15
C GLU A 872 -5.89 32.70 41.19
N ARG A 873 -5.32 31.85 40.34
CA ARG A 873 -5.61 30.41 40.30
C ARG A 873 -4.33 29.60 40.12
N TYR A 874 -4.26 28.50 40.86
CA TYR A 874 -3.16 27.54 40.85
C TYR A 874 -3.70 26.17 40.48
N ALA A 875 -3.03 25.50 39.54
CA ALA A 875 -3.43 24.24 38.97
C ALA A 875 -2.37 23.15 39.13
N ILE A 876 -2.83 21.89 39.15
CA ILE A 876 -1.97 20.71 39.12
C ILE A 876 -2.49 19.76 38.04
N ALA A 877 -1.58 19.30 37.18
CA ALA A 877 -1.88 18.37 36.11
C ALA A 877 -1.00 17.10 36.21
N ILE A 878 -1.64 15.93 36.27
CA ILE A 878 -1.00 14.62 36.18
C ILE A 878 -1.11 14.13 34.74
N THR A 879 0.04 13.89 34.12
CA THR A 879 0.15 13.48 32.72
C THR A 879 -0.41 12.07 32.44
N GLN A 880 -0.12 11.12 33.33
CA GLN A 880 -0.56 9.73 33.24
C GLN A 880 -1.01 9.20 34.60
N LEU A 881 -2.33 9.10 34.79
CA LEU A 881 -2.98 8.32 35.82
C LEU A 881 -3.25 6.92 35.25
N HIS A 882 -2.90 5.87 35.99
CA HIS A 882 -3.10 4.48 35.56
C HIS A 882 -3.96 3.69 36.55
N HIS A 883 -4.99 3.01 36.05
CA HIS A 883 -5.72 2.02 36.82
C HIS A 883 -6.34 0.94 35.93
N SER A 884 -5.98 -0.33 36.17
CA SER A 884 -6.46 -1.51 35.42
C SER A 884 -7.95 -1.85 35.59
N LYS A 885 -8.76 -0.94 36.18
CA LYS A 885 -10.21 -1.12 36.42
C LYS A 885 -11.05 -0.11 35.65
N PHE A 886 -10.49 1.01 35.17
CA PHE A 886 -11.22 1.96 34.33
C PHE A 886 -11.95 1.31 33.13
N PRO A 887 -11.41 0.28 32.43
CA PRO A 887 -12.09 -0.32 31.29
C PRO A 887 -13.31 -1.18 31.67
N ALA A 888 -13.46 -1.56 32.94
CA ALA A 888 -14.58 -2.37 33.42
C ALA A 888 -15.89 -1.55 33.58
N TYR A 889 -15.81 -0.22 33.48
CA TYR A 889 -16.92 0.71 33.65
C TYR A 889 -17.20 1.46 32.34
N ARG A 890 -18.48 1.69 32.04
CA ARG A 890 -18.89 2.65 30.99
C ARG A 890 -18.69 4.08 31.47
N TRP A 891 -18.65 5.05 30.55
CA TRP A 891 -18.37 6.44 30.91
C TRP A 891 -19.35 7.02 31.95
N PRO A 892 -20.69 6.86 31.86
CA PRO A 892 -21.61 7.38 32.88
C PRO A 892 -21.34 6.82 34.28
N THR A 893 -20.95 5.54 34.39
CA THR A 893 -20.61 4.93 35.68
C THR A 893 -19.28 5.44 36.23
N LEU A 894 -18.29 5.70 35.36
CA LEU A 894 -17.03 6.35 35.78
C LEU A 894 -17.26 7.79 36.24
N LYS A 895 -18.09 8.55 35.53
CA LYS A 895 -18.46 9.93 35.88
C LYS A 895 -19.07 9.99 37.28
N ASN A 896 -20.10 9.18 37.55
CA ASN A 896 -20.71 9.10 38.88
C ASN A 896 -19.68 8.70 39.98
N LEU A 897 -18.81 7.74 39.68
CA LEU A 897 -17.74 7.31 40.62
C LEU A 897 -16.72 8.44 40.88
N PHE A 898 -16.41 9.26 39.87
CA PHE A 898 -15.56 10.44 40.04
C PHE A 898 -16.26 11.52 40.86
N GLU A 899 -17.55 11.77 40.63
CA GLU A 899 -18.36 12.71 41.42
C GLU A 899 -18.45 12.27 42.91
N GLU A 900 -18.66 10.97 43.20
CA GLU A 900 -18.55 10.38 44.56
C GLU A 900 -17.17 10.61 45.23
N CYS A 901 -16.12 10.80 44.42
CA CYS A 901 -14.76 11.07 44.88
C CYS A 901 -14.44 12.56 45.11
N ASP A 902 -15.41 13.46 44.99
CA ASP A 902 -15.25 14.92 44.88
C ASP A 902 -14.45 15.36 43.63
N ILE A 903 -14.40 14.53 42.58
CA ILE A 903 -13.73 14.81 41.30
C ILE A 903 -14.76 15.41 40.34
N ALA A 904 -15.14 16.65 40.62
CA ALA A 904 -15.99 17.48 39.78
C ALA A 904 -15.42 18.91 39.67
N TYR A 905 -15.87 19.64 38.65
CA TYR A 905 -15.52 21.04 38.43
C TYR A 905 -16.68 21.97 38.81
N ASP A 906 -16.44 22.93 39.70
CA ASP A 906 -17.40 23.98 40.06
C ASP A 906 -17.19 25.19 39.16
N ARG A 907 -18.04 25.29 38.12
CA ARG A 907 -18.07 26.39 37.16
C ARG A 907 -18.29 27.77 37.80
N LYS A 908 -19.01 27.87 38.92
CA LYS A 908 -19.32 29.15 39.58
C LYS A 908 -18.09 29.69 40.30
N LYS A 909 -17.37 28.82 41.00
CA LYS A 909 -16.16 29.16 41.77
C LYS A 909 -14.87 29.12 40.93
N ARG A 910 -14.98 28.62 39.69
CA ARG A 910 -13.87 28.38 38.76
C ARG A 910 -12.76 27.52 39.40
N GLN A 911 -13.17 26.45 40.09
CA GLN A 911 -12.27 25.55 40.84
C GLN A 911 -12.80 24.10 40.84
N GLY A 912 -11.93 23.13 41.11
CA GLY A 912 -12.29 21.72 41.21
C GLY A 912 -11.29 20.82 40.52
N SER A 913 -11.69 19.60 40.17
CA SER A 913 -10.84 18.65 39.45
C SER A 913 -11.62 17.75 38.49
N SER A 914 -10.91 17.21 37.50
CA SER A 914 -11.49 16.36 36.46
C SER A 914 -10.50 15.28 36.03
N ILE A 915 -11.02 14.11 35.63
CA ILE A 915 -10.25 13.03 35.01
C ILE A 915 -10.78 12.81 33.60
N ILE A 916 -9.86 12.66 32.64
CA ILE A 916 -10.16 12.32 31.24
C ILE A 916 -9.30 11.12 30.85
N LEU A 917 -9.89 10.12 30.21
CA LEU A 917 -9.16 8.97 29.66
C LEU A 917 -8.54 9.32 28.30
N HIS A 918 -7.40 8.71 27.96
CA HIS A 918 -6.70 9.02 26.71
C HIS A 918 -7.22 8.22 25.51
N ASP A 919 -8.10 7.24 25.70
CA ASP A 919 -8.66 6.39 24.65
C ASP A 919 -9.94 5.65 25.09
N GLY A 920 -10.68 5.09 24.13
CA GLY A 920 -11.94 4.37 24.37
C GLY A 920 -11.86 2.83 24.37
N GLU A 921 -10.73 2.23 23.99
CA GLU A 921 -10.57 0.77 23.83
C GLU A 921 -9.81 0.12 25.01
N ILE A 922 -8.60 0.61 25.27
CA ILE A 922 -7.72 0.15 26.36
C ILE A 922 -8.12 0.80 27.68
N ARG A 923 -8.54 2.08 27.69
CA ARG A 923 -9.09 2.86 28.84
C ARG A 923 -8.29 2.87 30.16
N ASN A 924 -7.16 2.18 30.26
CA ASN A 924 -6.34 2.08 31.48
C ASN A 924 -5.64 3.37 31.88
N PHE A 925 -5.47 4.31 30.94
CA PHE A 925 -4.70 5.53 31.11
C PHE A 925 -5.58 6.77 30.96
N GLY A 926 -5.41 7.70 31.89
CA GLY A 926 -6.01 9.03 31.80
C GLY A 926 -5.06 10.12 32.28
N LYS A 927 -5.57 11.34 32.31
CA LYS A 927 -4.96 12.50 32.97
C LYS A 927 -5.90 12.98 34.08
N MET A 928 -5.32 13.59 35.10
CA MET A 928 -6.07 14.33 36.11
C MET A 928 -5.63 15.78 36.07
N VAL A 929 -6.59 16.70 36.10
CA VAL A 929 -6.34 18.14 36.16
C VAL A 929 -7.16 18.73 37.30
N ALA A 930 -6.58 19.68 38.03
CA ALA A 930 -7.23 20.33 39.16
C ALA A 930 -6.80 21.78 39.26
N VAL A 931 -7.68 22.67 39.72
CA VAL A 931 -7.43 24.11 39.86
C VAL A 931 -8.17 24.68 41.08
N SER A 932 -7.52 25.57 41.83
CA SER A 932 -8.12 26.27 42.99
C SER A 932 -7.41 27.61 43.27
N PRO A 933 -7.89 28.43 44.23
CA PRO A 933 -7.30 29.74 44.54
C PRO A 933 -5.91 29.72 45.21
N SER A 934 -5.37 28.57 45.62
CA SER A 934 -4.01 28.48 46.18
C SER A 934 -3.37 27.11 45.93
N MET A 935 -2.04 27.07 45.79
CA MET A 935 -1.32 25.82 45.56
C MET A 935 -1.55 24.79 46.69
N THR A 936 -1.56 25.23 47.95
CA THR A 936 -1.84 24.39 49.12
C THR A 936 -3.25 23.78 49.10
N ALA A 937 -4.24 24.53 48.62
CA ALA A 937 -5.60 24.01 48.44
C ALA A 937 -5.66 23.00 47.27
N THR A 938 -4.98 23.27 46.15
CA THR A 938 -4.93 22.35 45.01
C THR A 938 -4.21 21.04 45.37
N LEU A 939 -3.09 21.10 46.11
CA LEU A 939 -2.38 19.93 46.65
C LEU A 939 -3.28 19.11 47.60
N THR A 940 -3.95 19.77 48.55
CA THR A 940 -4.85 19.11 49.50
C THR A 940 -6.03 18.44 48.79
N MET A 941 -6.61 19.09 47.77
CA MET A 941 -7.68 18.53 46.93
C MET A 941 -7.19 17.32 46.14
N MET A 942 -6.03 17.40 45.47
CA MET A 942 -5.44 16.28 44.73
C MET A 942 -5.22 15.06 45.62
N HIS A 943 -4.64 15.25 46.81
CA HIS A 943 -4.41 14.19 47.79
C HIS A 943 -5.74 13.55 48.27
N LYS A 944 -6.73 14.35 48.64
CA LYS A 944 -8.06 13.89 49.09
C LYS A 944 -8.77 13.07 48.00
N ASN A 945 -8.80 13.61 46.79
CA ASN A 945 -9.54 13.04 45.66
C ASN A 945 -8.92 11.72 45.20
N LEU A 946 -7.58 11.64 45.08
CA LEU A 946 -6.88 10.40 44.78
C LEU A 946 -7.04 9.35 45.88
N THR A 947 -7.06 9.77 47.16
CA THR A 947 -7.29 8.86 48.30
C THR A 947 -8.70 8.27 48.28
N LYS A 948 -9.73 9.09 48.04
CA LYS A 948 -11.12 8.63 47.84
C LYS A 948 -11.21 7.64 46.68
N LEU A 949 -10.65 8.00 45.52
CA LEU A 949 -10.65 7.18 44.30
C LEU A 949 -9.97 5.83 44.51
N HIS A 950 -8.78 5.82 45.13
CA HIS A 950 -8.07 4.59 45.48
C HIS A 950 -8.89 3.72 46.44
N ARG A 951 -9.52 4.31 47.47
CA ARG A 951 -10.36 3.59 48.42
C ARG A 951 -11.56 2.91 47.76
N ILE A 952 -12.26 3.60 46.84
CA ILE A 952 -13.41 3.01 46.13
C ILE A 952 -12.95 1.87 45.21
N LEU A 953 -11.93 2.11 44.36
CA LEU A 953 -11.44 1.11 43.41
C LEU A 953 -10.75 -0.10 44.07
N LYS A 954 -10.29 0.02 45.31
CA LYS A 954 -9.71 -1.08 46.11
C LYS A 954 -10.77 -2.05 46.68
N LYS A 955 -12.06 -1.70 46.72
CA LYS A 955 -13.10 -2.53 47.36
C LYS A 955 -13.39 -3.90 46.70
N SER A 956 -12.86 -4.21 45.52
CA SER A 956 -13.06 -5.52 44.88
C SER A 956 -11.91 -6.51 45.12
N LYS A 957 -12.24 -7.80 45.17
CA LYS A 957 -11.32 -8.91 45.50
C LYS A 957 -10.14 -9.11 44.54
N THR A 958 -10.08 -8.41 43.41
CA THR A 958 -9.03 -8.56 42.39
C THR A 958 -7.88 -7.58 42.59
N LYS A 959 -6.64 -8.10 42.59
CA LYS A 959 -5.40 -7.32 42.57
C LYS A 959 -5.38 -6.46 41.30
N SER A 960 -5.20 -5.16 41.44
CA SER A 960 -5.20 -4.21 40.31
C SER A 960 -3.89 -3.46 40.19
N GLU A 961 -3.49 -3.20 38.96
CA GLU A 961 -2.31 -2.41 38.63
C GLU A 961 -2.67 -0.93 38.59
N THR A 962 -1.91 -0.11 39.31
CA THR A 962 -2.18 1.33 39.45
C THR A 962 -0.94 2.09 39.92
N ASN A 963 -0.86 3.38 39.61
CA ASN A 963 0.12 4.31 40.18
C ASN A 963 -0.47 5.25 41.26
N LEU A 964 -1.75 5.10 41.64
CA LEU A 964 -2.39 5.94 42.64
C LEU A 964 -1.67 5.97 44.01
N PRO A 965 -1.20 4.85 44.60
CA PRO A 965 -0.53 4.88 45.91
C PRO A 965 0.73 5.76 45.94
N THR A 966 1.55 5.71 44.89
CA THR A 966 2.75 6.55 44.76
C THR A 966 2.40 8.02 44.64
N LEU A 967 1.31 8.36 43.93
CA LEU A 967 0.82 9.72 43.81
C LEU A 967 0.27 10.25 45.15
N ILE A 968 -0.47 9.43 45.90
CA ILE A 968 -1.03 9.79 47.21
C ILE A 968 0.10 10.11 48.20
N ASP A 969 1.10 9.24 48.34
CA ASP A 969 2.27 9.47 49.20
C ASP A 969 3.03 10.76 48.81
N PHE A 970 3.24 10.97 47.50
CA PHE A 970 3.89 12.17 46.98
C PHE A 970 3.12 13.46 47.32
N PHE A 971 1.82 13.53 47.03
CA PHE A 971 1.02 14.73 47.32
C PHE A 971 0.81 14.96 48.82
N SER A 972 0.81 13.90 49.63
CA SER A 972 0.79 14.02 51.10
C SER A 972 2.03 14.75 51.61
N LYS A 973 3.23 14.30 51.22
CA LYS A 973 4.51 14.91 51.60
C LYS A 973 4.60 16.35 51.09
N LEU A 974 4.36 16.57 49.80
CA LEU A 974 4.43 17.91 49.21
C LEU A 974 3.41 18.88 49.82
N SER A 975 2.22 18.41 50.22
CA SER A 975 1.25 19.25 50.93
C SER A 975 1.66 19.60 52.36
N LEU A 976 2.52 18.81 53.01
CA LEU A 976 3.09 19.15 54.32
C LEU A 976 4.20 20.20 54.15
N ASP A 977 5.09 20.02 53.17
CA ASP A 977 6.16 20.96 52.86
C ASP A 977 5.60 22.38 52.59
N TYR A 978 4.56 22.49 51.75
CA TYR A 978 3.89 23.78 51.47
C TYR A 978 3.18 24.40 52.69
N ARG A 979 2.69 23.58 53.65
CA ARG A 979 2.09 24.11 54.88
C ARG A 979 3.16 24.63 55.83
N ASN A 980 4.26 23.91 55.98
CA ASN A 980 5.39 24.32 56.81
C ASN A 980 5.99 25.64 56.29
N LEU A 981 6.22 25.73 54.97
CA LEU A 981 6.67 26.98 54.31
C LEU A 981 5.69 28.14 54.50
N ALA A 982 4.38 27.89 54.51
CA ALA A 982 3.38 28.94 54.75
C ALA A 982 3.28 29.38 56.23
N THR A 983 3.70 28.55 57.18
CA THR A 983 3.78 28.92 58.60
C THR A 983 5.09 29.62 58.97
N ASP A 984 6.18 29.34 58.26
CA ASP A 984 7.52 29.85 58.56
C ASP A 984 7.78 31.23 57.91
N LYS A 985 7.15 32.28 58.48
CA LYS A 985 7.32 33.67 58.01
C LYS A 985 8.77 34.21 58.07
N CYS A 986 9.71 33.46 58.63
CA CYS A 986 11.11 33.84 58.75
C CYS A 986 11.99 33.38 57.58
N LEU A 987 11.45 32.68 56.57
CA LEU A 987 12.21 32.13 55.43
C LEU A 987 11.74 32.65 54.05
N SER A 988 10.85 33.64 53.99
CA SER A 988 10.27 34.12 52.71
C SER A 988 11.17 35.03 51.86
N HIS A 989 12.49 35.06 52.13
CA HIS A 989 13.50 35.74 51.31
C HIS A 989 14.83 34.96 51.31
N SER A 990 14.97 34.03 50.35
CA SER A 990 16.25 33.43 49.92
C SER A 990 16.17 32.97 48.45
#